data_AF-A0AAN8S439-F1
#
_entry.id   AF-A0AAN8S439-F1
#
_cell.length_a   1.000
_cell.length_b   1.000
_cell.length_c   1.000
_cell.angle_alpha   90.00
_cell.angle_beta   90.00
_cell.angle_gamma   90.00
#
_symmetry.space_group_name_H-M   'P 1'
#
loop_
_entity.id
_entity.type
_entity.pdbx_description
1 polymer ?
#
loop_
_entity_poly.entity_id
_entity_poly.type
_entity_poly.pdbx_seq_one_letter_code
_entity_poly.pdbx_strand_id
1 'polypeptide(L)'
;MNKIGSLVESVCLLSILLFISDVQGEEEGPYRGKYLGKLNSYHHQVSGDVYAVDDYTLLLIQFSYDGNGADTFFWAGASNRPGPQGFIVPDEHGKTNVLERYFNKDLTITLPDKKKITEIKWFAVYDLSSQVRTIFTERQAVVQRREDCSFRLMRIIFEYQRYLMKELKIREILVVGLLPMLQYGERGDWKTEENLKKIVKDRKPEKVTVNSQAHMYNGRQNAFGDVYIPEEFEPPVLQKISQLSSKSHGVKSSSFEVVDSKTIRLTEFSYDGTASQAYFWVGVGPQPSSKGFKVPDEYGLNPLRAYKEQDVTLELPGELTIFDIDWFSIYDLENKENFGSVIVPDGLNVPPSLVEVLNQKSGLPNCHQLHKNYRVSWEIFGPQITIQLAGQLGEDDYMAFGLSGSQEKSQMLGADVTIAYIDSFRGYATDYNITGLAPCSRVLGQYKGVCRDDMVGGMDNNQLFTSTREDGINIVTYRRTLISSDSGDKPYPTDGPAYVVWAMGRLDHRKEPSFHDYYLKSDLLLELNKKEPENNCFAFTRSRELYREPWEKNEIFDRTIRSYTATIGPSGGKRGYQGMTGMTANALAWYINGKLIPELWMRRGLTYSFKVFGGNNPHSAETYHPLIITTEPHGGLETLTEPAQRQIRVLAGVEYTRRGHPRPTAAGPLCISVHDKRDRRLDDDFETFKRFNRSLVLTCEKGDPAILEVTPNSSWPDVVYYHSFTHSNMGWKVHIVDNLNTRDSASTLILRPYSSTVIIGICIFLYLR
;
A
#
# COMPACT_ATOMS: atom_id res chain seq x y z
N MET A 1 2.12 52.94 -66.49
CA MET A 1 2.43 51.50 -66.30
C MET A 1 2.67 51.27 -64.82
N ASN A 2 1.57 51.14 -64.08
CA ASN A 2 1.46 50.76 -62.68
C ASN A 2 -0.04 50.47 -62.45
N LYS A 3 -0.36 49.38 -61.71
CA LYS A 3 -1.69 48.80 -61.41
C LYS A 3 -2.24 47.75 -62.39
N ILE A 4 -1.80 46.49 -62.20
CA ILE A 4 -2.61 45.26 -62.19
C ILE A 4 -1.88 44.34 -61.19
N GLY A 5 -2.31 44.06 -59.95
CA GLY A 5 -3.63 44.17 -59.35
C GLY A 5 -4.19 42.77 -59.08
N SER A 6 -3.70 42.12 -58.03
CA SER A 6 -4.51 41.34 -57.06
C SER A 6 -5.59 40.42 -57.66
N LEU A 7 -5.21 39.22 -58.12
CA LEU A 7 -6.17 38.13 -58.35
C LEU A 7 -5.58 36.71 -58.44
N VAL A 8 -4.28 36.51 -58.20
CA VAL A 8 -3.63 35.19 -58.32
C VAL A 8 -3.26 34.55 -56.97
N GLU A 9 -3.36 35.29 -55.85
CA GLU A 9 -3.09 34.75 -54.50
C GLU A 9 -4.33 34.20 -53.76
N SER A 10 -5.56 34.46 -54.24
CA SER A 10 -6.80 34.06 -53.54
C SER A 10 -7.44 32.74 -54.01
N VAL A 11 -6.82 31.98 -54.93
CA VAL A 11 -7.41 30.73 -55.44
C VAL A 11 -6.60 29.46 -55.10
N CYS A 12 -5.35 29.59 -54.64
CA CYS A 12 -4.56 28.45 -54.16
C CYS A 12 -4.70 28.14 -52.66
N LEU A 13 -5.32 29.02 -51.87
CA LEU A 13 -5.48 28.84 -50.42
C LEU A 13 -6.80 28.15 -50.01
N LEU A 14 -7.69 27.84 -50.95
CA LEU A 14 -9.00 27.24 -50.66
C LEU A 14 -9.15 25.76 -51.08
N SER A 15 -8.10 25.14 -51.63
CA SER A 15 -8.19 23.78 -52.24
C SER A 15 -7.28 22.73 -51.59
N ILE A 16 -6.53 23.08 -50.53
CA ILE A 16 -5.65 22.15 -49.77
C ILE A 16 -6.01 22.14 -48.27
N LEU A 17 -7.20 22.63 -47.91
CA LEU A 17 -7.74 22.64 -46.53
C LEU A 17 -8.83 21.59 -46.29
N LEU A 18 -8.92 20.53 -47.12
CA LEU A 18 -9.93 19.47 -47.00
C LEU A 18 -9.35 18.04 -46.89
N PHE A 19 -8.13 17.90 -46.37
CA PHE A 19 -7.63 16.62 -45.84
C PHE A 19 -6.82 16.87 -44.57
N ILE A 20 -7.51 17.31 -43.51
CA ILE A 20 -7.07 17.05 -42.14
C ILE A 20 -8.01 15.95 -41.67
N SER A 21 -7.54 14.72 -41.80
CA SER A 21 -7.98 13.60 -40.98
C SER A 21 -7.92 14.04 -39.52
N ASP A 22 -8.96 13.73 -38.76
CA ASP A 22 -9.02 13.83 -37.30
C ASP A 22 -7.74 13.24 -36.69
N VAL A 23 -6.76 14.11 -36.43
CA VAL A 23 -5.71 13.86 -35.45
C VAL A 23 -6.32 14.37 -34.17
N GLN A 24 -6.94 13.46 -33.42
CA GLN A 24 -7.19 13.69 -32.00
C GLN A 24 -5.84 14.11 -31.40
N GLY A 25 -5.78 15.33 -30.87
CA GLY A 25 -4.58 15.81 -30.21
C GLY A 25 -4.18 14.81 -29.14
N GLU A 26 -2.95 14.31 -29.23
CA GLU A 26 -2.29 13.69 -28.09
C GLU A 26 -2.29 14.73 -26.98
N GLU A 27 -3.18 14.57 -26.00
CA GLU A 27 -3.08 15.31 -24.76
C GLU A 27 -1.78 14.86 -24.09
N GLU A 28 -0.81 15.77 -23.95
CA GLU A 28 0.39 15.55 -23.13
C GLU A 28 -0.03 15.25 -21.68
N GLY A 29 -0.23 13.99 -21.36
CA GLY A 29 -0.66 13.55 -20.03
C GLY A 29 -0.83 12.05 -19.91
N PRO A 30 -0.88 11.52 -18.67
CA PRO A 30 -1.14 10.10 -18.43
C PRO A 30 -2.53 9.72 -18.97
N TYR A 31 -2.68 8.47 -19.42
CA TYR A 31 -3.97 7.95 -19.86
C TYR A 31 -5.01 8.01 -18.73
N ARG A 32 -6.13 8.71 -18.98
CA ARG A 32 -7.18 9.04 -18.00
C ARG A 32 -8.47 8.24 -18.20
N GLY A 33 -8.46 7.25 -19.09
CA GLY A 33 -9.65 6.52 -19.53
C GLY A 33 -10.20 7.05 -20.85
N LYS A 34 -11.45 6.72 -21.16
CA LYS A 34 -12.07 7.06 -22.45
C LYS A 34 -12.75 8.41 -22.37
N TYR A 35 -12.35 9.35 -23.24
CA TYR A 35 -12.93 10.68 -23.31
C TYR A 35 -14.41 10.63 -23.72
N LEU A 36 -15.29 11.23 -22.92
CA LEU A 36 -16.72 11.35 -23.20
C LEU A 36 -17.06 12.67 -23.88
N GLY A 37 -16.37 13.75 -23.49
CA GLY A 37 -16.57 15.07 -24.06
C GLY A 37 -16.37 16.20 -23.05
N LYS A 38 -16.35 17.43 -23.58
CA LYS A 38 -16.31 18.65 -22.79
C LYS A 38 -17.71 19.00 -22.28
N LEU A 39 -17.80 19.44 -21.03
CA LEU A 39 -19.05 19.97 -20.48
C LEU A 39 -19.50 21.19 -21.27
N ASN A 40 -20.72 21.12 -21.82
CA ASN A 40 -21.37 22.25 -22.46
C ASN A 40 -21.71 23.28 -21.38
N SER A 41 -21.04 24.43 -21.40
CA SER A 41 -21.29 25.49 -20.42
C SER A 41 -22.52 26.32 -20.80
N TYR A 42 -23.46 26.49 -19.87
CA TYR A 42 -24.61 27.37 -20.05
C TYR A 42 -24.63 28.52 -19.04
N HIS A 43 -24.43 28.19 -17.75
CA HIS A 43 -24.46 29.16 -16.65
C HIS A 43 -23.44 28.77 -15.57
N HIS A 44 -23.22 29.67 -14.61
CA HIS A 44 -22.40 29.44 -13.41
C HIS A 44 -20.95 28.99 -13.67
N GLN A 45 -20.41 29.36 -14.84
CA GLN A 45 -19.03 29.05 -15.24
C GLN A 45 -18.69 27.56 -15.16
N VAL A 46 -19.68 26.69 -15.41
CA VAL A 46 -19.45 25.25 -15.48
C VAL A 46 -18.55 24.94 -16.67
N SER A 47 -17.39 24.38 -16.42
CA SER A 47 -16.48 23.91 -17.44
C SER A 47 -15.69 22.71 -16.94
N GLY A 48 -15.16 21.91 -17.86
CA GLY A 48 -14.33 20.77 -17.55
C GLY A 48 -14.49 19.69 -18.61
N ASP A 49 -13.54 18.77 -18.64
CA ASP A 49 -13.50 17.64 -19.56
C ASP A 49 -13.90 16.37 -18.81
N VAL A 50 -14.73 15.53 -19.41
CA VAL A 50 -15.29 14.33 -18.77
C VAL A 50 -14.74 13.07 -19.44
N TYR A 51 -14.19 12.18 -18.62
CA TYR A 51 -13.66 10.88 -19.01
C TYR A 51 -14.40 9.78 -18.25
N ALA A 52 -14.56 8.62 -18.86
CA ALA A 52 -14.97 7.40 -18.20
C ALA A 52 -13.73 6.59 -17.80
N VAL A 53 -13.59 6.34 -16.51
CA VAL A 53 -12.49 5.56 -15.94
C VAL A 53 -12.78 4.07 -16.02
N ASP A 54 -13.99 3.67 -15.63
CA ASP A 54 -14.48 2.30 -15.65
C ASP A 54 -16.00 2.26 -15.90
N ASP A 55 -16.64 1.12 -15.65
CA ASP A 55 -18.09 0.91 -15.76
C ASP A 55 -18.96 1.88 -14.93
N TYR A 56 -18.42 2.48 -13.86
CA TYR A 56 -19.18 3.19 -12.83
C TYR A 56 -18.64 4.60 -12.53
N THR A 57 -17.42 4.91 -12.96
CA THR A 57 -16.64 6.06 -12.47
C THR A 57 -16.36 7.05 -13.58
N LEU A 58 -16.71 8.32 -13.33
CA LEU A 58 -16.40 9.46 -14.18
C LEU A 58 -15.27 10.28 -13.57
N LEU A 59 -14.35 10.74 -14.42
CA LEU A 59 -13.27 11.65 -14.08
C LEU A 59 -13.51 12.98 -14.78
N LEU A 60 -13.67 14.05 -14.00
CA LEU A 60 -13.78 15.42 -14.50
C LEU A 60 -12.43 16.12 -14.33
N ILE A 61 -11.90 16.67 -15.40
CA ILE A 61 -10.61 17.37 -15.43
C ILE A 61 -10.82 18.87 -15.56
N GLN A 62 -10.05 19.64 -14.79
CA GLN A 62 -10.13 21.10 -14.74
C GLN A 62 -11.57 21.60 -14.50
N PHE A 63 -12.31 20.89 -13.64
CA PHE A 63 -13.70 21.23 -13.36
C PHE A 63 -13.78 22.55 -12.59
N SER A 64 -14.63 23.45 -13.08
CA SER A 64 -14.92 24.74 -12.46
C SER A 64 -16.42 24.95 -12.36
N TYR A 65 -16.88 25.52 -11.24
CA TYR A 65 -18.26 25.91 -10.98
C TYR A 65 -18.26 27.03 -9.94
N ASP A 66 -18.99 28.12 -10.20
CA ASP A 66 -18.90 29.36 -9.39
C ASP A 66 -19.52 29.26 -7.98
N GLY A 67 -20.33 28.23 -7.69
CA GLY A 67 -20.96 28.01 -6.39
C GLY A 67 -22.21 28.85 -6.11
N ASN A 68 -22.71 29.63 -7.08
CA ASN A 68 -23.82 30.58 -6.86
C ASN A 68 -25.22 29.99 -7.13
N GLY A 69 -25.32 28.68 -7.41
CA GLY A 69 -26.61 28.02 -7.60
C GLY A 69 -27.28 27.70 -6.26
N ALA A 70 -28.61 27.65 -6.25
CA ALA A 70 -29.38 27.47 -5.01
C ALA A 70 -29.36 26.02 -4.50
N ASP A 71 -29.75 25.06 -5.35
CA ASP A 71 -29.81 23.62 -5.03
C ASP A 71 -29.14 22.81 -6.14
N THR A 72 -27.84 23.04 -6.36
CA THR A 72 -27.05 22.42 -7.43
C THR A 72 -26.47 21.08 -7.02
N PHE A 73 -26.59 20.07 -7.88
CA PHE A 73 -26.05 18.74 -7.68
C PHE A 73 -25.36 18.21 -8.95
N PHE A 74 -24.46 17.23 -8.79
CA PHE A 74 -24.13 16.35 -9.89
C PHE A 74 -25.34 15.46 -10.19
N TRP A 75 -25.75 15.40 -11.45
CA TRP A 75 -27.03 14.83 -11.84
C TRP A 75 -26.87 14.01 -13.12
N ALA A 76 -27.49 12.84 -13.17
CA ALA A 76 -27.43 11.97 -14.34
C ALA A 76 -28.80 11.36 -14.65
N GLY A 77 -29.02 10.96 -15.90
CA GLY A 77 -30.29 10.36 -16.30
C GLY A 77 -30.24 9.59 -17.61
N ALA A 78 -31.23 8.73 -17.81
CA ALA A 78 -31.39 7.88 -19.00
C ALA A 78 -32.28 8.51 -20.09
N SER A 79 -32.85 9.69 -19.83
CA SER A 79 -33.68 10.41 -20.81
C SER A 79 -32.84 10.94 -21.97
N ASN A 80 -33.45 11.21 -23.13
CA ASN A 80 -32.73 11.77 -24.28
C ASN A 80 -32.21 13.21 -24.08
N ARG A 81 -32.61 13.89 -22.99
CA ARG A 81 -32.16 15.25 -22.64
C ARG A 81 -32.07 15.40 -21.12
N PRO A 82 -31.14 16.22 -20.61
CA PRO A 82 -31.11 16.68 -19.21
C PRO A 82 -32.47 17.21 -18.76
N GLY A 83 -32.95 16.69 -17.65
CA GLY A 83 -34.28 16.99 -17.15
C GLY A 83 -34.52 16.48 -15.73
N PRO A 84 -35.74 16.69 -15.21
CA PRO A 84 -36.08 16.38 -13.84
C PRO A 84 -36.07 14.88 -13.50
N GLN A 85 -36.15 14.01 -14.51
CA GLN A 85 -36.25 12.56 -14.39
C GLN A 85 -34.88 11.87 -14.16
N GLY A 86 -33.92 12.55 -13.53
CA GLY A 86 -32.58 12.03 -13.23
C GLY A 86 -32.40 11.61 -11.77
N PHE A 87 -31.15 11.37 -11.37
CA PHE A 87 -30.76 11.04 -10.01
C PHE A 87 -29.47 11.79 -9.59
N ILE A 88 -29.28 11.96 -8.28
CA ILE A 88 -28.08 12.61 -7.71
C ILE A 88 -26.89 11.67 -7.84
N VAL A 89 -25.78 12.17 -8.37
CA VAL A 89 -24.48 11.52 -8.30
C VAL A 89 -23.72 12.07 -7.09
N PRO A 90 -23.18 11.22 -6.20
CA PRO A 90 -22.37 11.69 -5.08
C PRO A 90 -21.12 12.46 -5.54
N ASP A 91 -20.66 13.38 -4.69
CA ASP A 91 -19.40 14.11 -4.87
C ASP A 91 -18.15 13.22 -4.68
N GLU A 92 -16.95 13.80 -4.78
CA GLU A 92 -15.67 13.08 -4.61
C GLU A 92 -15.47 12.46 -3.21
N HIS A 93 -16.30 12.85 -2.25
CA HIS A 93 -16.31 12.34 -0.87
C HIS A 93 -17.47 11.38 -0.60
N GLY A 94 -18.25 11.03 -1.64
CA GLY A 94 -19.42 10.17 -1.54
C GLY A 94 -20.62 10.84 -0.86
N LYS A 95 -20.66 12.17 -0.78
CA LYS A 95 -21.77 12.93 -0.20
C LYS A 95 -22.72 13.40 -1.30
N THR A 96 -24.00 13.54 -0.95
CA THR A 96 -25.07 14.00 -1.86
C THR A 96 -25.58 15.38 -1.47
N ASN A 97 -24.68 16.24 -0.96
CA ASN A 97 -24.99 17.60 -0.54
C ASN A 97 -25.03 18.55 -1.75
N VAL A 98 -25.57 19.75 -1.54
CA VAL A 98 -25.50 20.84 -2.54
C VAL A 98 -24.03 21.14 -2.84
N LEU A 99 -23.71 21.26 -4.13
CA LEU A 99 -22.35 21.50 -4.59
C LEU A 99 -21.83 22.85 -4.13
N GLU A 100 -20.64 22.84 -3.54
CA GLU A 100 -19.88 24.04 -3.24
C GLU A 100 -19.15 24.54 -4.49
N ARG A 101 -18.41 25.64 -4.36
CA ARG A 101 -17.60 26.19 -5.45
C ARG A 101 -16.44 25.27 -5.80
N TYR A 102 -16.25 25.02 -7.10
CA TYR A 102 -15.09 24.29 -7.63
C TYR A 102 -14.26 25.22 -8.52
N PHE A 103 -12.93 25.11 -8.44
CA PHE A 103 -12.01 25.91 -9.26
C PHE A 103 -10.87 25.04 -9.79
N ASN A 104 -10.86 24.80 -11.10
CA ASN A 104 -9.87 23.98 -11.82
C ASN A 104 -9.48 22.69 -11.06
N LYS A 105 -10.48 21.99 -10.53
CA LYS A 105 -10.27 20.80 -9.70
C LYS A 105 -10.48 19.54 -10.53
N ASP A 106 -9.60 18.57 -10.36
CA ASP A 106 -9.78 17.23 -10.92
C ASP A 106 -10.62 16.40 -9.93
N LEU A 107 -11.71 15.80 -10.41
CA LEU A 107 -12.71 15.11 -9.59
C LEU A 107 -12.97 13.72 -10.11
N THR A 108 -12.93 12.73 -9.23
CA THR A 108 -13.38 11.37 -9.51
C THR A 108 -14.69 11.14 -8.79
N ILE A 109 -15.75 10.85 -9.55
CA ILE A 109 -17.09 10.59 -9.01
C ILE A 109 -17.58 9.21 -9.45
N THR A 110 -18.25 8.50 -8.56
CA THR A 110 -18.78 7.16 -8.83
C THR A 110 -20.30 7.19 -8.83
N LEU A 111 -20.91 6.56 -9.82
CA LEU A 111 -22.36 6.44 -9.92
C LEU A 111 -22.92 5.65 -8.72
N PRO A 112 -24.04 6.11 -8.13
CA PRO A 112 -24.65 5.46 -6.98
C PRO A 112 -25.28 4.11 -7.36
N ASP A 113 -25.54 3.30 -6.33
CA ASP A 113 -26.28 2.02 -6.44
C ASP A 113 -25.71 1.02 -7.48
N LYS A 114 -24.42 1.14 -7.82
CA LYS A 114 -23.76 0.34 -8.86
C LYS A 114 -24.42 0.47 -10.24
N LYS A 115 -25.02 1.63 -10.53
CA LYS A 115 -25.53 1.95 -11.87
C LYS A 115 -24.36 2.12 -12.84
N LYS A 116 -24.47 1.53 -14.04
CA LYS A 116 -23.43 1.66 -15.06
C LYS A 116 -23.51 2.97 -15.83
N ILE A 117 -22.37 3.45 -16.34
CA ILE A 117 -22.31 4.60 -17.24
C ILE A 117 -23.13 4.34 -18.52
N THR A 118 -23.21 3.09 -18.97
CA THR A 118 -24.04 2.69 -20.12
C THR A 118 -25.55 2.82 -19.88
N GLU A 119 -25.99 2.94 -18.62
CA GLU A 119 -27.41 3.14 -18.27
C GLU A 119 -27.83 4.62 -18.34
N ILE A 120 -26.88 5.56 -18.43
CA ILE A 120 -27.15 6.99 -18.49
C ILE A 120 -26.85 7.54 -19.89
N LYS A 121 -27.67 8.48 -20.34
CA LYS A 121 -27.50 9.15 -21.64
C LYS A 121 -26.82 10.50 -21.52
N TRP A 122 -26.81 11.08 -20.33
CA TRP A 122 -26.17 12.37 -20.06
C TRP A 122 -25.79 12.48 -18.59
N PHE A 123 -24.77 13.29 -18.36
CA PHE A 123 -24.32 13.77 -17.06
C PHE A 123 -24.35 15.30 -17.05
N ALA A 124 -24.81 15.90 -15.97
CA ALA A 124 -25.00 17.35 -15.89
C ALA A 124 -24.76 17.90 -14.47
N VAL A 125 -24.37 19.17 -14.42
CA VAL A 125 -24.49 20.00 -13.21
C VAL A 125 -25.86 20.64 -13.26
N TYR A 126 -26.74 20.28 -12.32
CA TYR A 126 -28.17 20.59 -12.41
C TYR A 126 -28.70 21.22 -11.14
N ASP A 127 -29.49 22.29 -11.28
CA ASP A 127 -30.18 22.96 -10.17
C ASP A 127 -31.63 22.48 -10.04
N LEU A 128 -31.97 21.95 -8.86
CA LEU A 128 -33.30 21.44 -8.53
C LEU A 128 -34.24 22.52 -7.99
N SER A 129 -33.75 23.72 -7.70
CA SER A 129 -34.51 24.78 -7.02
C SER A 129 -35.80 25.19 -7.76
N SER A 130 -35.82 25.11 -9.09
CA SER A 130 -36.96 25.48 -9.92
C SER A 130 -38.08 24.41 -9.95
N GLN A 131 -37.79 23.16 -9.57
CA GLN A 131 -38.83 22.12 -9.41
C GLN A 131 -39.62 22.28 -8.12
N VAL A 132 -38.97 22.79 -7.08
CA VAL A 132 -39.62 23.06 -5.78
C VAL A 132 -40.72 24.11 -5.94
N ARG A 133 -40.56 25.08 -6.86
CA ARG A 133 -41.63 26.06 -7.15
C ARG A 133 -42.88 25.45 -7.77
N THR A 134 -42.78 24.36 -8.54
CA THR A 134 -43.95 23.73 -9.20
C THR A 134 -44.78 22.89 -8.24
N ILE A 135 -44.14 22.21 -7.26
CA ILE A 135 -44.87 21.45 -6.23
C ILE A 135 -45.63 22.39 -5.29
N PHE A 136 -45.08 23.57 -5.00
CA PHE A 136 -45.77 24.58 -4.18
C PHE A 136 -46.83 25.38 -4.94
N THR A 137 -46.72 25.57 -6.26
CA THR A 137 -47.78 26.24 -7.04
C THR A 137 -48.95 25.32 -7.38
N GLU A 138 -48.75 24.01 -7.59
CA GLU A 138 -49.87 23.07 -7.73
C GLU A 138 -50.55 22.77 -6.38
N ARG A 139 -49.81 22.75 -5.26
CA ARG A 139 -50.44 22.66 -3.93
C ARG A 139 -51.19 23.94 -3.55
N GLN A 140 -50.73 25.12 -3.96
CA GLN A 140 -51.48 26.37 -3.71
C GLN A 140 -52.69 26.55 -4.65
N ALA A 141 -52.71 25.94 -5.84
CA ALA A 141 -53.89 25.94 -6.72
C ALA A 141 -54.96 24.89 -6.34
N VAL A 142 -54.61 23.85 -5.57
CA VAL A 142 -55.58 22.86 -5.01
C VAL A 142 -56.02 23.20 -3.58
N VAL A 143 -55.31 24.09 -2.89
CA VAL A 143 -55.66 24.54 -1.52
C VAL A 143 -56.60 25.76 -1.50
N GLN A 144 -56.87 26.40 -2.65
CA GLN A 144 -57.85 27.51 -2.73
C GLN A 144 -59.23 27.09 -3.26
N ARG A 145 -59.55 25.79 -3.15
CA ARG A 145 -60.92 25.25 -3.26
C ARG A 145 -61.16 24.05 -2.32
N ARG A 146 -60.62 24.13 -1.10
CA ARG A 146 -60.97 23.22 0.02
C ARG A 146 -61.11 23.93 1.38
N GLU A 147 -61.32 25.24 1.38
CA GLU A 147 -61.89 25.97 2.51
C GLU A 147 -63.41 26.06 2.35
N ASP A 148 -64.12 24.93 2.44
CA ASP A 148 -65.56 24.96 2.79
C ASP A 148 -66.14 23.63 3.31
N CYS A 149 -65.31 22.69 3.76
CA CYS A 149 -65.83 21.41 4.29
C CYS A 149 -65.09 20.84 5.51
N SER A 150 -64.28 21.63 6.22
CA SER A 150 -63.71 21.24 7.52
C SER A 150 -64.18 22.12 8.70
N PHE A 151 -65.03 23.11 8.45
CA PHE A 151 -65.61 23.98 9.50
C PHE A 151 -67.02 23.61 9.96
N ARG A 152 -67.63 22.56 9.38
CA ARG A 152 -68.97 22.06 9.78
C ARG A 152 -68.98 20.73 10.54
N LEU A 153 -67.87 20.00 10.58
CA LEU A 153 -67.74 18.77 11.37
C LEU A 153 -67.01 18.99 12.71
N MET A 154 -66.12 20.00 12.78
CA MET A 154 -65.47 20.41 14.04
C MET A 154 -66.39 21.22 14.96
N ARG A 155 -67.55 21.70 14.48
CA ARG A 155 -68.55 22.43 15.28
C ARG A 155 -69.57 21.52 15.97
N ILE A 156 -69.71 20.26 15.53
CA ILE A 156 -70.62 19.26 16.12
C ILE A 156 -69.90 18.44 17.21
N ILE A 157 -68.59 18.23 17.07
CA ILE A 157 -67.77 17.55 18.10
C ILE A 157 -67.48 18.49 19.30
N PHE A 158 -67.42 19.81 19.05
CA PHE A 158 -67.23 20.81 20.11
C PHE A 158 -68.50 21.12 20.94
N GLU A 159 -69.71 20.83 20.43
CA GLU A 159 -70.94 20.96 21.22
C GLU A 159 -71.28 19.70 22.03
N TYR A 160 -70.83 18.51 21.62
CA TYR A 160 -71.02 17.28 22.40
C TYR A 160 -70.04 17.17 23.58
N GLN A 161 -68.80 17.69 23.45
CA GLN A 161 -67.83 17.74 24.56
C GLN A 161 -68.10 18.87 25.57
N ARG A 162 -68.96 19.84 25.25
CA ARG A 162 -69.41 20.87 26.20
C ARG A 162 -70.52 20.36 27.14
N TYR A 163 -71.12 19.21 26.85
CA TYR A 163 -72.20 18.60 27.63
C TYR A 163 -71.69 17.55 28.65
N LEU A 164 -70.53 16.91 28.43
CA LEU A 164 -70.00 15.85 29.31
C LEU A 164 -68.94 16.31 30.33
N MET A 165 -68.46 17.56 30.26
CA MET A 165 -67.45 18.12 31.19
C MET A 165 -68.03 19.30 31.98
N LYS A 166 -69.20 19.08 32.56
CA LYS A 166 -69.77 19.93 33.61
C LYS A 166 -70.28 19.08 34.77
N GLU A 167 -69.47 18.15 35.26
CA GLU A 167 -69.47 17.79 36.68
C GLU A 167 -68.12 17.19 37.12
N LEU A 168 -67.51 17.88 38.09
CA LEU A 168 -66.53 17.41 39.10
C LEU A 168 -65.10 17.09 38.61
N LYS A 169 -64.14 18.01 38.75
CA LYS A 169 -63.37 18.43 39.95
C LYS A 169 -62.16 17.52 40.26
N ILE A 170 -60.99 18.18 40.27
CA ILE A 170 -59.85 18.03 41.21
C ILE A 170 -58.63 17.20 40.76
N ARG A 171 -57.55 17.99 40.50
CA ARG A 171 -56.13 17.89 40.91
C ARG A 171 -55.19 16.79 40.37
N GLU A 172 -54.11 17.34 39.80
CA GLU A 172 -52.69 17.04 40.02
C GLU A 172 -52.08 15.68 39.59
N ILE A 173 -51.20 15.81 38.60
CA ILE A 173 -49.78 15.39 38.58
C ILE A 173 -49.46 13.87 38.50
N LEU A 174 -48.41 13.62 37.68
CA LEU A 174 -47.52 12.45 37.56
C LEU A 174 -47.98 11.29 36.64
N VAL A 175 -47.50 11.33 35.39
CA VAL A 175 -47.27 10.11 34.61
C VAL A 175 -45.84 9.65 34.85
N VAL A 176 -45.78 8.50 35.52
CA VAL A 176 -44.64 7.63 35.78
C VAL A 176 -44.24 6.92 34.48
N GLY A 177 -42.95 6.58 34.36
CA GLY A 177 -42.45 5.72 33.30
C GLY A 177 -42.83 4.23 33.46
N LEU A 178 -42.07 3.40 32.74
CA LEU A 178 -41.99 1.93 32.76
C LEU A 178 -42.88 1.19 31.73
N LEU A 179 -42.23 0.76 30.64
CA LEU A 179 -41.86 -0.65 30.32
C LEU A 179 -42.82 -1.78 30.78
N PRO A 180 -42.75 -3.00 30.19
CA PRO A 180 -42.66 -3.37 28.76
C PRO A 180 -43.41 -4.70 28.46
N MET A 181 -43.15 -5.25 27.26
CA MET A 181 -43.19 -6.67 26.88
C MET A 181 -44.53 -7.41 26.81
N LEU A 182 -44.79 -8.01 25.64
CA LEU A 182 -44.96 -9.46 25.38
C LEU A 182 -45.67 -9.59 24.01
N GLN A 183 -45.02 -10.09 22.97
CA GLN A 183 -44.84 -11.51 22.58
C GLN A 183 -46.06 -12.15 21.91
N TYR A 184 -45.78 -12.82 20.78
CA TYR A 184 -46.60 -13.81 20.06
C TYR A 184 -47.91 -13.27 19.41
N GLY A 185 -48.31 -13.66 18.20
CA GLY A 185 -47.88 -14.72 17.31
C GLY A 185 -49.11 -15.19 16.52
N GLU A 186 -48.89 -15.50 15.23
CA GLU A 186 -49.66 -16.46 14.41
C GLU A 186 -50.85 -16.02 13.52
N ARG A 187 -50.62 -16.31 12.22
CA ARG A 187 -51.43 -17.09 11.26
C ARG A 187 -52.84 -16.63 10.85
N GLY A 188 -53.05 -16.58 9.53
CA GLY A 188 -54.36 -16.77 8.91
C GLY A 188 -54.45 -16.31 7.45
N ASP A 189 -54.48 -17.26 6.52
CA ASP A 189 -54.43 -17.14 5.07
C ASP A 189 -55.64 -16.48 4.36
N TRP A 190 -55.31 -15.95 3.18
CA TRP A 190 -56.05 -15.70 1.93
C TRP A 190 -57.49 -16.23 1.76
N LYS A 191 -58.37 -15.39 1.18
CA LYS A 191 -58.96 -15.60 -0.18
C LYS A 191 -60.04 -14.59 -0.59
N THR A 192 -60.12 -14.44 -1.92
CA THR A 192 -61.30 -14.16 -2.77
C THR A 192 -61.76 -12.72 -3.01
N GLU A 193 -61.14 -12.17 -4.05
CA GLU A 193 -61.68 -11.30 -5.10
C GLU A 193 -63.06 -11.75 -5.62
N GLU A 194 -64.16 -11.26 -5.04
CA GLU A 194 -65.49 -11.36 -5.72
C GLU A 194 -66.57 -10.33 -5.31
N ASN A 195 -66.21 -9.19 -4.72
CA ASN A 195 -67.22 -8.19 -4.30
C ASN A 195 -67.07 -6.76 -4.85
N LEU A 196 -66.32 -6.57 -5.95
CA LEU A 196 -66.17 -5.25 -6.60
C LEU A 196 -66.83 -5.14 -7.98
N LYS A 197 -67.76 -6.03 -8.34
CA LYS A 197 -68.51 -5.99 -9.62
C LYS A 197 -69.98 -5.59 -9.53
N LYS A 198 -70.43 -5.03 -8.41
CA LYS A 198 -71.77 -4.44 -8.29
C LYS A 198 -71.72 -3.18 -7.45
N ILE A 199 -71.37 -2.06 -8.06
CA ILE A 199 -71.85 -0.69 -7.81
C ILE A 199 -71.14 0.19 -8.84
N VAL A 200 -71.91 1.03 -9.55
CA VAL A 200 -71.52 1.93 -10.65
C VAL A 200 -71.49 1.33 -12.06
N LYS A 201 -72.66 0.86 -12.50
CA LYS A 201 -73.11 0.96 -13.89
C LYS A 201 -74.23 1.99 -13.92
N ASP A 202 -73.88 3.26 -14.15
CA ASP A 202 -74.71 4.30 -14.77
C ASP A 202 -74.10 5.69 -14.52
N ARG A 203 -73.37 6.18 -15.53
CA ARG A 203 -73.43 7.55 -16.08
C ARG A 203 -72.29 7.74 -17.09
N LYS A 204 -72.67 8.09 -18.32
CA LYS A 204 -71.76 8.41 -19.43
C LYS A 204 -70.85 9.59 -19.07
N PRO A 205 -69.53 9.55 -19.37
CA PRO A 205 -68.71 10.74 -19.33
C PRO A 205 -68.91 11.57 -20.61
N GLU A 206 -69.38 12.79 -20.42
CA GLU A 206 -69.37 13.88 -21.38
C GLU A 206 -67.92 14.25 -21.69
N LYS A 207 -67.60 14.44 -22.98
CA LYS A 207 -66.27 14.87 -23.43
C LYS A 207 -66.00 16.29 -22.91
N VAL A 208 -65.15 16.43 -21.90
CA VAL A 208 -64.45 17.68 -21.64
C VAL A 208 -63.10 17.59 -22.34
N THR A 209 -63.01 18.24 -23.49
CA THR A 209 -61.75 18.50 -24.19
C THR A 209 -60.95 19.48 -23.34
N VAL A 210 -60.11 18.99 -22.44
CA VAL A 210 -59.04 19.81 -21.88
C VAL A 210 -57.91 19.78 -22.89
N ASN A 211 -57.72 20.89 -23.60
CA ASN A 211 -56.50 21.17 -24.33
C ASN A 211 -55.34 21.15 -23.32
N SER A 212 -54.70 20.00 -23.13
CA SER A 212 -53.34 19.96 -22.63
C SER A 212 -52.44 20.39 -23.78
N GLN A 213 -52.33 21.71 -23.98
CA GLN A 213 -51.08 22.24 -24.50
C GLN A 213 -50.02 21.84 -23.49
N ALA A 214 -49.29 20.77 -23.81
CA ALA A 214 -48.02 20.47 -23.18
C ALA A 214 -47.13 21.70 -23.44
N HIS A 215 -47.07 22.61 -22.46
CA HIS A 215 -45.97 23.54 -22.40
C HIS A 215 -44.71 22.69 -22.21
N MET A 216 -43.95 22.52 -23.30
CA MET A 216 -42.57 22.06 -23.27
C MET A 216 -41.83 22.93 -22.25
N TYR A 217 -41.68 22.43 -21.02
CA TYR A 217 -40.75 23.00 -20.07
C TYR A 217 -39.36 22.81 -20.66
N ASN A 218 -38.72 23.92 -20.97
CA ASN A 218 -37.41 23.96 -21.59
C ASN A 218 -36.39 23.50 -20.52
N GLY A 219 -36.10 22.20 -20.45
CA GLY A 219 -35.17 21.59 -19.48
C GLY A 219 -33.76 22.20 -19.49
N ARG A 220 -33.44 23.01 -20.51
CA ARG A 220 -32.20 23.80 -20.64
C ARG A 220 -31.99 24.88 -19.57
N GLN A 221 -33.03 25.40 -18.91
CA GLN A 221 -32.83 26.50 -17.94
C GLN A 221 -32.23 26.05 -16.59
N ASN A 222 -32.26 24.76 -16.27
CA ASN A 222 -31.82 24.22 -15.00
C ASN A 222 -30.49 23.46 -15.06
N ALA A 223 -30.05 23.08 -16.26
CA ALA A 223 -28.73 22.47 -16.46
C ALA A 223 -27.71 23.61 -16.62
N PHE A 224 -26.75 23.70 -15.70
CA PHE A 224 -25.67 24.70 -15.78
C PHE A 224 -24.55 24.24 -16.71
N GLY A 225 -24.36 22.92 -16.82
CA GLY A 225 -23.67 22.32 -17.95
C GLY A 225 -23.95 20.83 -18.07
N ASP A 226 -23.81 20.28 -19.27
CA ASP A 226 -24.06 18.85 -19.54
C ASP A 226 -23.10 18.25 -20.56
N VAL A 227 -22.97 16.93 -20.51
CA VAL A 227 -22.29 16.09 -21.49
C VAL A 227 -23.20 14.91 -21.83
N TYR A 228 -23.30 14.57 -23.11
CA TYR A 228 -24.05 13.40 -23.58
C TYR A 228 -23.11 12.21 -23.72
N ILE A 229 -23.61 11.03 -23.35
CA ILE A 229 -22.89 9.78 -23.49
C ILE A 229 -23.38 9.11 -24.79
N PRO A 230 -22.48 8.73 -25.71
CA PRO A 230 -22.86 8.05 -26.95
C PRO A 230 -23.62 6.74 -26.68
N GLU A 231 -24.60 6.40 -27.52
CA GLU A 231 -25.38 5.15 -27.33
C GLU A 231 -24.54 3.87 -27.53
N GLU A 232 -23.46 3.95 -28.34
CA GLU A 232 -22.51 2.87 -28.59
C GLU A 232 -21.25 2.98 -27.70
N PHE A 233 -21.36 3.66 -26.55
CA PHE A 233 -20.23 3.85 -25.65
C PHE A 233 -19.90 2.56 -24.89
N GLU A 234 -18.71 2.02 -25.15
CA GLU A 234 -18.11 0.96 -24.35
C GLU A 234 -17.17 1.54 -23.28
N PRO A 235 -17.48 1.41 -21.98
CA PRO A 235 -16.60 1.81 -20.89
C PRO A 235 -15.32 0.96 -20.85
N PRO A 236 -14.21 1.52 -20.35
CA PRO A 236 -13.00 0.73 -20.15
C PRO A 236 -13.22 -0.35 -19.09
N VAL A 237 -12.82 -1.58 -19.39
CA VAL A 237 -12.96 -2.74 -18.49
C VAL A 237 -11.74 -3.63 -18.58
N LEU A 238 -11.54 -4.48 -17.57
CA LEU A 238 -10.49 -5.51 -17.60
C LEU A 238 -10.65 -6.36 -18.87
N GLN A 239 -9.57 -6.48 -19.65
CA GLN A 239 -9.57 -7.21 -20.91
C GLN A 239 -8.83 -8.53 -20.77
N LYS A 240 -9.44 -9.60 -21.24
CA LYS A 240 -8.82 -10.93 -21.30
C LYS A 240 -8.33 -11.17 -22.72
N ILE A 241 -7.02 -11.31 -22.90
CA ILE A 241 -6.43 -11.52 -24.23
C ILE A 241 -6.11 -13.01 -24.45
N SER A 242 -5.48 -13.30 -25.59
CA SER A 242 -5.07 -14.66 -25.94
C SER A 242 -4.18 -15.30 -24.88
N GLN A 243 -4.29 -16.62 -24.76
CA GLN A 243 -3.48 -17.39 -23.82
C GLN A 243 -2.00 -17.32 -24.21
N LEU A 244 -1.13 -17.28 -23.20
CA LEU A 244 0.32 -17.31 -23.38
C LEU A 244 0.72 -18.54 -24.18
N SER A 245 1.47 -18.34 -25.27
CA SER A 245 2.00 -19.47 -26.04
C SER A 245 3.02 -20.25 -25.21
N SER A 246 2.93 -21.58 -25.25
CA SER A 246 3.87 -22.47 -24.57
C SER A 246 4.85 -23.03 -25.60
N LYS A 247 6.13 -22.65 -25.52
CA LYS A 247 7.19 -23.17 -26.41
C LYS A 247 8.11 -24.13 -25.67
N SER A 248 8.73 -23.67 -24.59
CA SER A 248 9.70 -24.45 -23.82
C SER A 248 9.59 -24.16 -22.32
N HIS A 249 10.35 -24.88 -21.51
CA HIS A 249 10.52 -24.66 -20.07
C HIS A 249 9.21 -24.66 -19.22
N GLY A 250 8.21 -25.40 -19.70
CA GLY A 250 6.94 -25.58 -19.00
C GLY A 250 6.10 -24.31 -18.85
N VAL A 251 6.40 -23.24 -19.60
CA VAL A 251 5.69 -21.95 -19.54
C VAL A 251 4.23 -22.14 -19.93
N LYS A 252 3.32 -21.95 -18.98
CA LYS A 252 1.87 -22.04 -19.17
C LYS A 252 1.15 -21.05 -18.26
N SER A 253 0.01 -20.54 -18.71
CA SER A 253 -0.92 -19.75 -17.90
C SER A 253 -2.33 -20.07 -18.38
N SER A 254 -3.31 -20.08 -17.48
CA SER A 254 -4.71 -20.26 -17.88
C SER A 254 -5.25 -19.03 -18.60
N SER A 255 -4.84 -17.83 -18.18
CA SER A 255 -5.15 -16.61 -18.90
C SER A 255 -4.24 -15.43 -18.63
N PHE A 256 -4.17 -14.57 -19.66
CA PHE A 256 -3.54 -13.26 -19.61
C PHE A 256 -4.62 -12.18 -19.56
N GLU A 257 -4.64 -11.41 -18.47
CA GLU A 257 -5.61 -10.37 -18.22
C GLU A 257 -4.89 -9.02 -18.09
N VAL A 258 -5.33 -8.04 -18.88
CA VAL A 258 -4.89 -6.65 -18.74
C VAL A 258 -5.88 -5.97 -17.80
N VAL A 259 -5.41 -5.70 -16.58
CA VAL A 259 -6.25 -5.16 -15.49
C VAL A 259 -6.47 -3.66 -15.67
N ASP A 260 -5.41 -2.93 -15.98
CA ASP A 260 -5.42 -1.50 -16.27
C ASP A 260 -4.29 -1.15 -17.26
N SER A 261 -4.09 0.14 -17.55
CA SER A 261 -3.07 0.61 -18.50
C SER A 261 -1.62 0.28 -18.13
N LYS A 262 -1.30 -0.17 -16.90
CA LYS A 262 0.06 -0.54 -16.45
C LYS A 262 0.15 -1.92 -15.79
N THR A 263 -0.98 -2.56 -15.47
CA THR A 263 -1.04 -3.78 -14.67
C THR A 263 -1.51 -4.97 -15.48
N ILE A 264 -0.70 -6.03 -15.48
CA ILE A 264 -0.96 -7.31 -16.15
C ILE A 264 -1.13 -8.40 -15.09
N ARG A 265 -2.10 -9.29 -15.27
CA ARG A 265 -2.31 -10.45 -14.42
C ARG A 265 -2.25 -11.74 -15.21
N LEU A 266 -1.38 -12.65 -14.77
CA LEU A 266 -1.28 -14.02 -15.26
C LEU A 266 -1.94 -14.95 -14.24
N THR A 267 -2.95 -15.72 -14.65
CA THR A 267 -3.60 -16.69 -13.77
C THR A 267 -3.01 -18.08 -13.93
N GLU A 268 -2.90 -18.83 -12.84
CA GLU A 268 -2.36 -20.20 -12.77
C GLU A 268 -1.04 -20.36 -13.55
N PHE A 269 -0.14 -19.38 -13.43
CA PHE A 269 1.12 -19.36 -14.14
C PHE A 269 2.07 -20.45 -13.65
N SER A 270 2.71 -21.15 -14.59
CA SER A 270 3.66 -22.23 -14.35
C SER A 270 4.91 -22.05 -15.20
N TYR A 271 6.07 -22.25 -14.58
CA TYR A 271 7.40 -22.18 -15.20
C TYR A 271 8.38 -23.02 -14.38
N ASP A 272 9.23 -23.81 -15.03
CA ASP A 272 10.09 -24.78 -14.35
C ASP A 272 11.26 -24.17 -13.54
N GLY A 273 11.66 -22.94 -13.86
CA GLY A 273 12.76 -22.24 -13.19
C GLY A 273 14.15 -22.79 -13.51
N THR A 274 14.34 -23.51 -14.62
CA THR A 274 15.65 -24.12 -14.93
C THR A 274 16.62 -23.18 -15.64
N ALA A 275 16.13 -22.08 -16.24
CA ALA A 275 16.99 -21.15 -16.95
C ALA A 275 17.65 -20.14 -16.00
N SER A 276 18.91 -19.82 -16.27
CA SER A 276 19.76 -18.91 -15.50
C SER A 276 19.33 -17.44 -15.62
N GLN A 277 18.85 -17.00 -16.79
CA GLN A 277 18.56 -15.60 -17.10
C GLN A 277 17.19 -15.39 -17.78
N ALA A 278 16.16 -16.09 -17.31
CA ALA A 278 14.78 -15.85 -17.73
C ALA A 278 14.16 -14.65 -17.00
N TYR A 279 13.46 -13.78 -17.73
CA TYR A 279 12.76 -12.61 -17.20
C TYR A 279 11.38 -12.44 -17.82
N PHE A 280 10.50 -11.72 -17.13
CA PHE A 280 9.34 -11.10 -17.77
C PHE A 280 9.84 -9.96 -18.65
N TRP A 281 9.45 -9.98 -19.92
CA TRP A 281 10.05 -9.17 -20.95
C TRP A 281 8.97 -8.63 -21.87
N VAL A 282 9.02 -7.33 -22.17
CA VAL A 282 8.05 -6.67 -23.06
C VAL A 282 8.78 -5.90 -24.13
N GLY A 283 8.13 -5.63 -25.26
CA GLY A 283 8.74 -4.77 -26.26
C GLY A 283 7.83 -4.47 -27.42
N VAL A 284 8.41 -3.73 -28.37
CA VAL A 284 7.78 -3.29 -29.60
C VAL A 284 8.27 -4.17 -30.75
N GLY A 285 7.42 -4.37 -31.75
CA GLY A 285 7.66 -5.15 -32.95
C GLY A 285 6.74 -6.37 -33.07
N PRO A 286 6.78 -7.08 -34.21
CA PRO A 286 5.88 -8.19 -34.48
C PRO A 286 6.21 -9.46 -33.69
N GLN A 287 7.41 -9.57 -33.12
CA GLN A 287 7.87 -10.75 -32.37
C GLN A 287 8.83 -10.38 -31.23
N PRO A 288 8.88 -11.20 -30.16
CA PRO A 288 9.82 -11.04 -29.07
C PRO A 288 11.28 -11.01 -29.51
N SER A 289 12.03 -10.03 -29.00
CA SER A 289 13.45 -9.84 -29.31
C SER A 289 14.26 -9.40 -28.09
N SER A 290 15.59 -9.43 -28.22
CA SER A 290 16.51 -9.00 -27.15
C SER A 290 16.49 -7.51 -26.85
N LYS A 291 15.81 -6.68 -27.67
CA LYS A 291 15.73 -5.21 -27.51
C LYS A 291 14.53 -4.74 -26.68
N GLY A 292 13.91 -5.63 -25.93
CA GLY A 292 12.78 -5.28 -25.05
C GLY A 292 13.20 -4.67 -23.72
N PHE A 293 12.23 -4.53 -22.82
CA PHE A 293 12.36 -4.01 -21.47
C PHE A 293 12.07 -5.10 -20.44
N LYS A 294 12.85 -5.10 -19.37
CA LYS A 294 12.65 -6.01 -18.23
C LYS A 294 11.47 -5.55 -17.38
N VAL A 295 10.48 -6.41 -17.19
CA VAL A 295 9.38 -6.16 -16.25
C VAL A 295 9.75 -6.75 -14.89
N PRO A 296 9.70 -5.96 -13.80
CA PRO A 296 9.94 -6.47 -12.45
C PRO A 296 8.92 -7.54 -12.06
N ASP A 297 9.38 -8.59 -11.38
CA ASP A 297 8.51 -9.53 -10.69
C ASP A 297 8.14 -9.01 -9.28
N GLU A 298 7.53 -9.85 -8.45
CA GLU A 298 7.12 -9.47 -7.08
C GLU A 298 8.31 -9.10 -6.18
N TYR A 299 9.52 -9.51 -6.55
CA TYR A 299 10.75 -9.41 -5.77
C TYR A 299 11.87 -8.63 -6.45
N GLY A 300 11.62 -8.04 -7.61
CA GLY A 300 12.51 -7.12 -8.31
C GLY A 300 12.87 -7.54 -9.73
N LEU A 301 14.14 -7.39 -10.07
CA LEU A 301 14.68 -7.55 -11.44
C LEU A 301 15.59 -8.79 -11.57
N ASN A 302 15.51 -9.71 -10.60
CA ASN A 302 16.28 -10.95 -10.57
C ASN A 302 15.71 -11.96 -11.59
N PRO A 303 16.50 -12.98 -11.98
CA PRO A 303 15.99 -14.06 -12.82
C PRO A 303 14.77 -14.74 -12.20
N LEU A 304 13.85 -15.18 -13.05
CA LEU A 304 12.59 -15.79 -12.64
C LEU A 304 12.84 -17.09 -11.87
N ARG A 305 12.15 -17.22 -10.74
CA ARG A 305 12.06 -18.48 -9.98
C ARG A 305 11.11 -19.46 -10.68
N ALA A 306 11.09 -20.70 -10.19
CA ALA A 306 10.04 -21.65 -10.57
C ALA A 306 8.66 -21.19 -10.07
N TYR A 307 7.66 -21.24 -10.95
CA TYR A 307 6.25 -20.96 -10.65
C TYR A 307 5.43 -22.25 -10.81
N LYS A 308 4.48 -22.47 -9.91
CA LYS A 308 3.61 -23.66 -9.92
C LYS A 308 2.17 -23.21 -9.69
N GLU A 309 1.42 -23.07 -10.78
CA GLU A 309 0.00 -22.68 -10.79
C GLU A 309 -0.29 -21.48 -9.87
N GLN A 310 0.54 -20.43 -9.98
CA GLN A 310 0.43 -19.22 -9.16
C GLN A 310 -0.14 -18.06 -9.96
N ASP A 311 -0.98 -17.25 -9.32
CA ASP A 311 -1.45 -15.99 -9.90
C ASP A 311 -0.37 -14.92 -9.71
N VAL A 312 0.12 -14.36 -10.81
CA VAL A 312 1.20 -13.37 -10.84
C VAL A 312 0.64 -12.06 -11.35
N THR A 313 0.82 -10.98 -10.59
CA THR A 313 0.42 -9.62 -10.99
C THR A 313 1.69 -8.80 -11.22
N LEU A 314 1.82 -8.23 -12.42
CA LEU A 314 2.99 -7.51 -12.89
C LEU A 314 2.62 -6.06 -13.19
N GLU A 315 3.53 -5.17 -12.86
CA GLU A 315 3.42 -3.73 -13.12
C GLU A 315 4.47 -3.33 -14.15
N LEU A 316 4.05 -2.69 -15.24
CA LEU A 316 4.95 -2.22 -16.29
C LEU A 316 5.90 -1.14 -15.73
N PRO A 317 7.19 -1.19 -16.07
CA PRO A 317 8.20 -0.35 -15.43
C PRO A 317 8.14 1.11 -15.93
N GLY A 318 8.32 2.05 -15.00
CA GLY A 318 8.43 3.47 -15.31
C GLY A 318 7.19 4.05 -15.98
N GLU A 319 7.40 4.77 -17.08
CA GLU A 319 6.33 5.43 -17.84
C GLU A 319 5.59 4.47 -18.78
N LEU A 320 6.13 3.28 -19.07
CA LEU A 320 5.55 2.33 -20.02
C LEU A 320 4.12 1.91 -19.66
N THR A 321 3.25 1.91 -20.65
CA THR A 321 1.87 1.45 -20.57
C THR A 321 1.64 0.24 -21.49
N ILE A 322 0.48 -0.40 -21.36
CA ILE A 322 0.07 -1.48 -22.24
C ILE A 322 -0.03 -1.03 -23.71
N PHE A 323 -0.25 0.26 -23.94
CA PHE A 323 -0.37 0.85 -25.27
C PHE A 323 0.99 1.05 -25.96
N ASP A 324 2.08 1.00 -25.19
CA ASP A 324 3.45 1.18 -25.70
C ASP A 324 4.14 -0.15 -26.05
N ILE A 325 3.44 -1.28 -25.89
CA ILE A 325 4.01 -2.62 -26.09
C ILE A 325 3.18 -3.44 -27.07
N ASP A 326 3.86 -4.21 -27.91
CA ASP A 326 3.22 -5.07 -28.91
C ASP A 326 3.19 -6.54 -28.45
N TRP A 327 4.08 -6.92 -27.54
CA TRP A 327 4.16 -8.29 -27.03
C TRP A 327 4.70 -8.36 -25.61
N PHE A 328 4.29 -9.42 -24.92
CA PHE A 328 4.81 -9.85 -23.64
C PHE A 328 5.40 -11.26 -23.77
N SER A 329 6.55 -11.52 -23.16
CA SER A 329 7.30 -12.75 -23.29
C SER A 329 7.99 -13.15 -21.98
N ILE A 330 8.10 -14.45 -21.76
CA ILE A 330 9.13 -15.01 -20.88
C ILE A 330 10.35 -15.23 -21.77
N TYR A 331 11.38 -14.43 -21.55
CA TYR A 331 12.53 -14.36 -22.44
C TYR A 331 13.83 -14.65 -21.68
N ASP A 332 14.66 -15.52 -22.24
CA ASP A 332 16.00 -15.80 -21.75
C ASP A 332 17.02 -14.93 -22.47
N LEU A 333 17.67 -14.03 -21.72
CA LEU A 333 18.66 -13.09 -22.27
C LEU A 333 19.98 -13.77 -22.64
N GLU A 334 20.33 -14.87 -21.97
CA GLU A 334 21.60 -15.56 -22.20
C GLU A 334 21.57 -16.29 -23.56
N ASN A 335 20.54 -17.12 -23.78
CA ASN A 335 20.39 -17.87 -25.02
C ASN A 335 19.60 -17.12 -26.12
N LYS A 336 19.07 -15.94 -25.80
CA LYS A 336 18.19 -15.15 -26.68
C LYS A 336 16.99 -15.97 -27.18
N GLU A 337 16.41 -16.75 -26.29
CA GLU A 337 15.29 -17.65 -26.58
C GLU A 337 13.99 -17.12 -25.95
N ASN A 338 12.88 -17.27 -26.67
CA ASN A 338 11.54 -17.01 -26.17
C ASN A 338 10.89 -18.34 -25.73
N PHE A 339 10.62 -18.47 -24.43
CA PHE A 339 9.99 -19.66 -23.85
C PHE A 339 8.46 -19.65 -23.95
N GLY A 340 7.87 -18.47 -24.06
CA GLY A 340 6.45 -18.28 -24.25
C GLY A 340 6.10 -16.80 -24.36
N SER A 341 5.20 -16.47 -25.27
CA SER A 341 4.82 -15.09 -25.53
C SER A 341 3.35 -14.92 -25.90
N VAL A 342 2.87 -13.70 -25.75
CA VAL A 342 1.55 -13.25 -26.16
C VAL A 342 1.71 -11.94 -26.93
N ILE A 343 0.94 -11.79 -28.00
CA ILE A 343 0.85 -10.53 -28.75
C ILE A 343 -0.26 -9.70 -28.10
N VAL A 344 0.05 -8.46 -27.77
CA VAL A 344 -0.90 -7.49 -27.22
C VAL A 344 -1.57 -6.81 -28.42
N PRO A 345 -2.90 -6.91 -28.55
CA PRO A 345 -3.59 -6.28 -29.67
C PRO A 345 -3.67 -4.76 -29.49
N ASP A 346 -3.64 -4.03 -30.60
CA ASP A 346 -3.86 -2.59 -30.61
C ASP A 346 -5.31 -2.25 -30.21
N GLY A 347 -5.51 -1.07 -29.61
CA GLY A 347 -6.84 -0.54 -29.33
C GLY A 347 -7.58 -1.19 -28.14
N LEU A 348 -6.84 -1.77 -27.18
CA LEU A 348 -7.43 -2.29 -25.94
C LEU A 348 -8.18 -1.19 -25.17
N ASN A 349 -9.44 -1.46 -24.81
CA ASN A 349 -10.25 -0.56 -23.99
C ASN A 349 -10.17 -0.98 -22.51
N VAL A 350 -9.12 -0.56 -21.82
CA VAL A 350 -8.82 -0.90 -20.41
C VAL A 350 -8.83 0.32 -19.50
N PRO A 351 -9.14 0.18 -18.20
CA PRO A 351 -9.14 1.30 -17.26
C PRO A 351 -7.78 1.98 -17.14
N PRO A 352 -7.73 3.27 -16.78
CA PRO A 352 -6.49 3.94 -16.44
C PRO A 352 -5.93 3.39 -15.13
N SER A 353 -4.60 3.31 -15.04
CA SER A 353 -3.94 2.85 -13.83
C SER A 353 -3.97 3.90 -12.72
N LEU A 354 -4.14 3.42 -11.48
CA LEU A 354 -3.98 4.24 -10.26
C LEU A 354 -2.52 4.36 -9.81
N VAL A 355 -1.60 3.75 -10.55
CA VAL A 355 -0.17 3.82 -10.29
C VAL A 355 0.35 5.21 -10.63
N GLU A 356 0.94 5.88 -9.65
CA GLU A 356 1.57 7.17 -9.85
C GLU A 356 3.02 6.99 -10.32
N VAL A 357 3.40 7.67 -11.39
CA VAL A 357 4.78 7.65 -11.90
C VAL A 357 5.56 8.83 -11.33
N LEU A 358 6.66 8.53 -10.66
CA LEU A 358 7.54 9.51 -10.01
C LEU A 358 8.77 9.76 -10.89
N ASN A 359 8.73 10.87 -11.62
CA ASN A 359 9.76 11.26 -12.58
C ASN A 359 11.00 11.85 -11.92
N GLN A 360 11.81 10.97 -11.34
CA GLN A 360 13.13 11.33 -10.85
C GLN A 360 14.19 11.09 -11.93
N LYS A 361 14.94 12.12 -12.31
CA LYS A 361 16.10 12.01 -13.20
C LYS A 361 17.39 12.25 -12.41
N SER A 362 18.41 11.44 -12.69
CA SER A 362 19.75 11.64 -12.13
C SER A 362 20.53 12.61 -13.01
N GLY A 363 21.38 13.42 -12.38
CA GLY A 363 22.34 14.28 -13.09
C GLY A 363 23.61 13.57 -13.52
N LEU A 364 23.80 12.30 -13.12
CA LEU A 364 24.99 11.51 -13.42
C LEU A 364 24.85 10.74 -14.74
N PRO A 365 25.95 10.52 -15.49
CA PRO A 365 25.92 9.91 -16.82
C PRO A 365 25.52 8.43 -16.80
N ASN A 366 25.94 7.67 -15.79
CA ASN A 366 25.63 6.23 -15.70
C ASN A 366 24.51 5.98 -14.69
N CYS A 367 23.57 5.10 -15.04
CA CYS A 367 22.49 4.67 -14.16
C CYS A 367 22.15 3.19 -14.41
N HIS A 368 22.12 2.42 -13.31
CA HIS A 368 21.68 1.04 -13.29
C HIS A 368 20.51 0.82 -12.33
N GLN A 369 19.41 0.24 -12.83
CA GLN A 369 18.27 -0.15 -11.98
C GLN A 369 18.58 -1.46 -11.25
N LEU A 370 18.63 -1.44 -9.92
CA LEU A 370 18.96 -2.60 -9.09
C LEU A 370 17.70 -3.38 -8.68
N HIS A 371 16.64 -2.65 -8.36
CA HIS A 371 15.32 -3.14 -7.98
C HIS A 371 14.26 -2.17 -8.51
N LYS A 372 12.98 -2.54 -8.61
CA LYS A 372 11.93 -1.57 -9.02
C LYS A 372 11.90 -0.30 -8.16
N ASN A 373 12.27 -0.43 -6.89
CA ASN A 373 12.31 0.65 -5.89
C ASN A 373 13.73 1.12 -5.56
N TYR A 374 14.77 0.69 -6.30
CA TYR A 374 16.16 1.07 -6.01
C TYR A 374 17.03 1.14 -7.26
N ARG A 375 17.79 2.22 -7.38
CA ARG A 375 18.76 2.40 -8.45
C ARG A 375 20.03 3.07 -7.97
N VAL A 376 21.10 2.83 -8.71
CA VAL A 376 22.40 3.46 -8.51
C VAL A 376 22.77 4.26 -9.76
N SER A 377 23.28 5.47 -9.56
CA SER A 377 23.89 6.27 -10.61
C SER A 377 25.31 6.62 -10.20
N TRP A 378 26.24 6.69 -11.16
CA TRP A 378 27.62 6.96 -10.82
C TRP A 378 28.39 7.68 -11.93
N GLU A 379 29.50 8.30 -11.53
CA GLU A 379 30.48 8.92 -12.41
C GLU A 379 31.87 8.76 -11.81
N ILE A 380 32.86 8.40 -12.64
CA ILE A 380 34.26 8.43 -12.26
C ILE A 380 34.89 9.69 -12.86
N PHE A 381 35.47 10.52 -12.00
CA PHE A 381 36.19 11.73 -12.42
C PHE A 381 37.52 11.83 -11.67
N GLY A 382 38.62 11.74 -12.42
CA GLY A 382 39.96 11.73 -11.84
C GLY A 382 40.17 10.53 -10.90
N PRO A 383 40.71 10.73 -9.67
CA PRO A 383 40.93 9.65 -8.71
C PRO A 383 39.71 9.37 -7.81
N GLN A 384 38.53 9.88 -8.15
CA GLN A 384 37.32 9.78 -7.32
C GLN A 384 36.14 9.20 -8.11
N ILE A 385 35.27 8.51 -7.38
CA ILE A 385 33.95 8.09 -7.86
C ILE A 385 32.87 8.83 -7.08
N THR A 386 31.89 9.35 -7.80
CA THR A 386 30.66 9.90 -7.23
C THR A 386 29.55 8.89 -7.45
N ILE A 387 28.85 8.51 -6.37
CA ILE A 387 27.77 7.54 -6.38
C ILE A 387 26.52 8.23 -5.83
N GLN A 388 25.41 8.08 -6.55
CA GLN A 388 24.09 8.48 -6.12
C GLN A 388 23.22 7.24 -5.95
N LEU A 389 22.67 7.08 -4.75
CA LEU A 389 21.71 6.06 -4.40
C LEU A 389 20.33 6.69 -4.32
N ALA A 390 19.38 6.17 -5.08
CA ALA A 390 18.00 6.61 -5.04
C ALA A 390 17.07 5.42 -4.83
N GLY A 391 16.26 5.46 -3.78
CA GLY A 391 15.34 4.39 -3.44
C GLY A 391 14.07 4.86 -2.75
N GLN A 392 12.96 4.21 -3.07
CA GLN A 392 11.65 4.50 -2.49
C GLN A 392 11.52 3.79 -1.14
N LEU A 393 11.69 4.54 -0.06
CA LEU A 393 11.97 4.03 1.27
C LEU A 393 11.27 4.80 2.39
N GLY A 394 11.00 4.10 3.49
CA GLY A 394 10.55 4.69 4.75
C GLY A 394 11.62 5.53 5.46
N GLU A 395 11.25 6.11 6.59
CA GLU A 395 12.16 6.92 7.43
C GLU A 395 13.24 6.10 8.11
N ASP A 396 12.89 4.88 8.53
CA ASP A 396 13.80 3.97 9.21
C ASP A 396 14.38 2.90 8.27
N ASP A 397 14.37 3.15 6.97
CA ASP A 397 14.91 2.22 5.99
C ASP A 397 16.29 2.69 5.49
N TYR A 398 17.15 1.74 5.14
CA TYR A 398 18.48 1.99 4.58
C TYR A 398 18.65 1.37 3.19
N MET A 399 19.58 1.95 2.45
CA MET A 399 20.12 1.44 1.18
C MET A 399 21.57 1.04 1.40
N ALA A 400 21.96 -0.11 0.88
CA ALA A 400 23.35 -0.55 0.87
C ALA A 400 23.81 -0.82 -0.56
N PHE A 401 25.01 -0.35 -0.90
CA PHE A 401 25.65 -0.60 -2.19
C PHE A 401 27.17 -0.66 -2.01
N GLY A 402 27.81 -1.61 -2.69
CA GLY A 402 29.26 -1.71 -2.66
C GLY A 402 29.85 -2.84 -3.48
N LEU A 403 31.14 -3.06 -3.31
CA LEU A 403 31.91 -4.07 -4.04
C LEU A 403 31.78 -5.44 -3.38
N SER A 404 31.67 -6.47 -4.21
CA SER A 404 31.56 -7.87 -3.77
C SER A 404 32.79 -8.32 -2.95
N GLY A 405 32.54 -9.21 -2.00
CA GLY A 405 33.60 -9.91 -1.28
C GLY A 405 34.41 -10.88 -2.14
N SER A 406 33.88 -11.27 -3.30
CA SER A 406 34.53 -12.16 -4.27
C SER A 406 34.72 -11.49 -5.63
N GLN A 407 35.80 -11.85 -6.32
CA GLN A 407 36.08 -11.42 -7.70
C GLN A 407 35.40 -12.32 -8.75
N GLU A 408 34.82 -13.45 -8.35
CA GLU A 408 34.21 -14.43 -9.26
C GLU A 408 32.68 -14.41 -9.26
N LYS A 409 32.07 -13.85 -8.21
CA LYS A 409 30.62 -13.82 -8.00
C LYS A 409 30.22 -12.68 -7.07
N SER A 410 28.94 -12.32 -7.05
CA SER A 410 28.38 -11.35 -6.11
C SER A 410 28.18 -12.00 -4.74
N GLN A 411 28.94 -11.54 -3.75
CA GLN A 411 28.98 -12.15 -2.42
C GLN A 411 29.06 -11.08 -1.35
N MET A 412 28.12 -11.14 -0.39
CA MET A 412 28.06 -10.21 0.75
C MET A 412 29.20 -10.42 1.74
N LEU A 413 29.57 -11.67 2.03
CA LEU A 413 30.67 -11.96 2.95
C LEU A 413 32.00 -11.49 2.35
N GLY A 414 32.71 -10.62 3.08
CA GLY A 414 33.96 -9.99 2.66
C GLY A 414 33.77 -8.74 1.81
N ALA A 415 32.53 -8.26 1.63
CA ALA A 415 32.21 -7.07 0.85
C ALA A 415 32.54 -5.77 1.62
N ASP A 416 32.83 -4.73 0.84
CA ASP A 416 33.01 -3.35 1.27
C ASP A 416 31.78 -2.59 0.75
N VAL A 417 30.95 -2.08 1.66
CA VAL A 417 29.66 -1.49 1.32
C VAL A 417 29.44 -0.17 2.02
N THR A 418 28.86 0.77 1.30
CA THR A 418 28.31 2.00 1.89
C THR A 418 26.87 1.76 2.29
N ILE A 419 26.53 2.11 3.52
CA ILE A 419 25.14 2.14 4.00
C ILE A 419 24.67 3.59 4.06
N ALA A 420 23.60 3.88 3.32
CA ALA A 420 23.02 5.20 3.18
C ALA A 420 21.58 5.24 3.68
N TYR A 421 21.25 6.29 4.44
CA TYR A 421 19.89 6.55 4.93
C TYR A 421 19.70 8.04 5.21
N ILE A 422 18.45 8.46 5.36
CA ILE A 422 18.10 9.84 5.72
C ILE A 422 17.34 9.80 7.03
N ASP A 423 17.93 10.38 8.08
CA ASP A 423 17.26 10.56 9.37
C ASP A 423 16.73 11.99 9.46
N SER A 424 15.41 12.12 9.39
CA SER A 424 14.71 13.40 9.27
C SER A 424 15.19 14.23 8.06
N PHE A 425 16.15 15.14 8.24
CA PHE A 425 16.71 15.98 7.18
C PHE A 425 18.21 15.73 6.93
N ARG A 426 18.83 14.83 7.71
CA ARG A 426 20.26 14.55 7.62
C ARG A 426 20.47 13.24 6.87
N GLY A 427 21.18 13.31 5.75
CA GLY A 427 21.69 12.13 5.09
C GLY A 427 22.92 11.58 5.78
N TYR A 428 23.06 10.27 5.69
CA TYR A 428 24.23 9.52 6.11
C TYR A 428 24.65 8.60 4.96
N ALA A 429 25.95 8.44 4.78
CA ALA A 429 26.56 7.50 3.83
C ALA A 429 27.85 7.01 4.49
N THR A 430 27.77 5.92 5.23
CA THR A 430 28.83 5.42 6.10
C THR A 430 29.42 4.14 5.55
N ASP A 431 30.73 4.01 5.65
CA ASP A 431 31.47 2.82 5.20
C ASP A 431 31.37 1.65 6.18
N TYR A 432 31.10 0.46 5.64
CA TYR A 432 30.95 -0.78 6.38
C TYR A 432 31.73 -1.92 5.72
N ASN A 433 32.53 -2.60 6.54
CA ASN A 433 33.20 -3.84 6.17
C ASN A 433 32.44 -5.06 6.70
N ILE A 434 32.14 -6.00 5.80
CA ILE A 434 31.38 -7.20 6.12
C ILE A 434 32.32 -8.39 6.33
N THR A 435 32.56 -8.73 7.59
CA THR A 435 33.42 -9.86 7.98
C THR A 435 32.63 -11.13 8.36
N GLY A 436 31.30 -11.02 8.51
CA GLY A 436 30.41 -12.11 8.86
C GLY A 436 28.93 -11.77 8.57
N LEU A 437 28.07 -12.78 8.49
CA LEU A 437 26.65 -12.63 8.17
C LEU A 437 25.78 -12.40 9.42
N ALA A 438 26.24 -11.48 10.28
CA ALA A 438 25.60 -11.12 11.53
C ALA A 438 25.74 -9.60 11.77
N PRO A 439 24.83 -8.96 12.54
CA PRO A 439 25.05 -7.63 13.09
C PRO A 439 26.42 -7.49 13.77
N CYS A 440 26.97 -6.28 13.76
CA CYS A 440 28.27 -6.03 14.39
C CYS A 440 28.26 -6.44 15.87
N SER A 441 29.10 -7.40 16.23
CA SER A 441 29.23 -7.93 17.59
C SER A 441 30.68 -8.19 17.96
N ARG A 442 30.97 -8.23 19.27
CA ARG A 442 32.32 -8.44 19.78
C ARG A 442 32.59 -9.92 19.94
N VAL A 443 33.39 -10.50 19.06
CA VAL A 443 33.87 -11.88 19.16
C VAL A 443 35.28 -11.87 19.73
N LEU A 444 35.41 -12.28 21.01
CA LEU A 444 36.70 -12.35 21.72
C LEU A 444 37.53 -11.06 21.69
N GLY A 445 36.85 -9.91 21.76
CA GLY A 445 37.48 -8.60 21.77
C GLY A 445 37.73 -7.98 20.40
N GLN A 446 37.38 -8.67 19.31
CA GLN A 446 37.38 -8.11 17.95
C GLN A 446 35.95 -7.93 17.45
N TYR A 447 35.70 -6.85 16.72
CA TYR A 447 34.41 -6.65 16.06
C TYR A 447 34.31 -7.54 14.82
N LYS A 448 33.23 -8.29 14.71
CA LYS A 448 32.91 -9.14 13.56
C LYS A 448 31.44 -8.98 13.16
N GLY A 449 31.15 -9.24 11.90
CA GLY A 449 29.82 -9.07 11.30
C GLY A 449 29.80 -7.93 10.30
N VAL A 450 28.66 -7.24 10.19
CA VAL A 450 28.46 -6.03 9.40
C VAL A 450 28.82 -4.83 10.29
N CYS A 451 30.06 -4.37 10.23
CA CYS A 451 30.60 -3.35 11.13
C CYS A 451 31.01 -2.10 10.36
N ARG A 452 30.84 -0.93 10.97
CA ARG A 452 31.42 0.32 10.50
C ARG A 452 32.94 0.25 10.54
N ASP A 453 33.61 0.90 9.60
CA ASP A 453 35.07 0.80 9.48
C ASP A 453 35.81 1.37 10.70
N ASP A 454 35.28 2.43 11.30
CA ASP A 454 35.79 3.02 12.55
C ASP A 454 35.87 2.00 13.71
N MET A 455 34.98 1.00 13.73
CA MET A 455 34.95 -0.05 14.76
C MET A 455 35.95 -1.17 14.52
N VAL A 456 36.32 -1.44 13.26
CA VAL A 456 37.28 -2.49 12.90
C VAL A 456 38.71 -1.97 12.71
N GLY A 457 38.94 -0.69 13.04
CA GLY A 457 40.24 -0.04 12.97
C GLY A 457 40.55 0.59 11.60
N GLY A 458 39.54 0.68 10.75
CA GLY A 458 39.56 1.38 9.48
C GLY A 458 39.13 2.84 9.56
N MET A 459 38.97 3.48 8.40
CA MET A 459 38.51 4.86 8.27
C MET A 459 37.23 4.94 7.44
N ASP A 460 36.32 5.86 7.77
CA ASP A 460 35.17 6.15 6.91
C ASP A 460 35.64 7.01 5.73
N ASN A 461 35.72 6.39 4.56
CA ASN A 461 36.21 7.02 3.34
C ASN A 461 35.10 7.71 2.52
N ASN A 462 33.85 7.56 2.93
CA ASN A 462 32.71 8.13 2.24
C ASN A 462 32.50 9.59 2.63
N GLN A 463 32.46 10.47 1.64
CA GLN A 463 32.16 11.88 1.83
C GLN A 463 30.79 12.19 1.26
N LEU A 464 29.82 12.47 2.14
CA LEU A 464 28.48 12.88 1.74
C LEU A 464 28.54 14.19 0.95
N PHE A 465 27.85 14.23 -0.20
CA PHE A 465 27.75 15.39 -1.06
C PHE A 465 26.37 16.05 -0.95
N THR A 466 25.30 15.30 -1.19
CA THR A 466 23.91 15.76 -1.05
C THR A 466 23.01 14.67 -0.50
N SER A 467 21.95 15.08 0.20
CA SER A 467 20.88 14.18 0.64
C SER A 467 19.55 14.90 0.55
N THR A 468 18.61 14.35 -0.21
CA THR A 468 17.25 14.91 -0.34
C THR A 468 16.22 13.80 -0.25
N ARG A 469 15.04 14.16 0.23
CA ARG A 469 13.88 13.28 0.24
C ARG A 469 12.73 13.97 -0.48
N GLU A 470 12.31 13.39 -1.60
CA GLU A 470 11.30 13.95 -2.50
C GLU A 470 10.31 12.85 -2.86
N ASP A 471 9.01 13.10 -2.68
CA ASP A 471 7.91 12.16 -3.02
C ASP A 471 8.02 10.74 -2.44
N GLY A 472 8.72 10.58 -1.31
CA GLY A 472 8.96 9.29 -0.66
C GLY A 472 10.19 8.53 -1.20
N ILE A 473 11.01 9.20 -2.02
CA ILE A 473 12.29 8.69 -2.51
C ILE A 473 13.42 9.35 -1.72
N ASN A 474 14.28 8.53 -1.13
CA ASN A 474 15.51 8.98 -0.50
C ASN A 474 16.62 9.02 -1.56
N ILE A 475 17.24 10.18 -1.75
CA ILE A 475 18.34 10.39 -2.69
C ILE A 475 19.57 10.79 -1.89
N VAL A 476 20.61 9.96 -1.92
CA VAL A 476 21.87 10.20 -1.21
C VAL A 476 23.01 10.14 -2.21
N THR A 477 23.75 11.23 -2.36
CA THR A 477 24.95 11.31 -3.21
C THR A 477 26.17 11.45 -2.32
N TYR A 478 27.18 10.61 -2.55
CA TYR A 478 28.45 10.64 -1.84
C TYR A 478 29.61 10.40 -2.81
N ARG A 479 30.82 10.74 -2.37
CA ARG A 479 32.05 10.55 -3.13
C ARG A 479 33.08 9.79 -2.29
N ARG A 480 33.87 8.94 -2.95
CA ARG A 480 35.03 8.26 -2.35
C ARG A 480 36.19 8.23 -3.34
N THR A 481 37.41 8.06 -2.84
CA THR A 481 38.58 7.82 -3.70
C THR A 481 38.53 6.41 -4.28
N LEU A 482 39.02 6.24 -5.51
CA LEU A 482 39.03 4.92 -6.17
C LEU A 482 39.91 3.91 -5.42
N ILE A 483 41.02 4.40 -4.86
CA ILE A 483 41.94 3.64 -4.02
C ILE A 483 41.93 4.31 -2.64
N SER A 484 41.74 3.51 -1.60
CA SER A 484 41.82 3.93 -0.20
C SER A 484 43.19 3.60 0.38
N SER A 485 43.56 4.32 1.43
CA SER A 485 44.72 3.96 2.27
C SER A 485 44.41 2.87 3.29
N ASP A 486 43.12 2.53 3.45
CA ASP A 486 42.69 1.45 4.33
C ASP A 486 42.91 0.08 3.67
N SER A 487 43.44 -0.86 4.46
CA SER A 487 43.61 -2.25 4.03
C SER A 487 42.30 -3.04 3.98
N GLY A 488 41.25 -2.57 4.68
CA GLY A 488 39.92 -3.16 4.68
C GLY A 488 39.13 -2.89 3.40
N ASP A 489 39.45 -1.78 2.71
CA ASP A 489 38.70 -1.28 1.57
C ASP A 489 39.10 -1.98 0.28
N LYS A 490 38.12 -2.14 -0.61
CA LYS A 490 38.35 -2.64 -1.95
C LYS A 490 38.55 -1.48 -2.93
N PRO A 491 39.57 -1.54 -3.80
CA PRO A 491 39.74 -0.53 -4.83
C PRO A 491 38.64 -0.68 -5.89
N TYR A 492 38.10 0.45 -6.32
CA TYR A 492 37.13 0.50 -7.42
C TYR A 492 37.89 0.29 -8.74
N PRO A 493 37.61 -0.80 -9.48
CA PRO A 493 38.36 -1.09 -10.69
C PRO A 493 38.00 -0.09 -11.79
N THR A 494 39.03 0.45 -12.44
CA THR A 494 38.90 1.29 -13.64
C THR A 494 39.01 0.48 -14.93
N ASP A 495 39.49 -0.76 -14.83
CA ASP A 495 39.76 -1.66 -15.94
C ASP A 495 38.86 -2.89 -15.83
N GLY A 496 37.83 -2.94 -16.67
CA GLY A 496 36.91 -4.06 -16.73
C GLY A 496 35.79 -4.04 -15.67
N PRO A 497 34.96 -5.08 -15.66
CA PRO A 497 33.77 -5.11 -14.84
C PRO A 497 34.03 -5.62 -13.41
N ALA A 498 33.18 -5.21 -12.47
CA ALA A 498 33.24 -5.57 -11.06
C ALA A 498 31.94 -6.22 -10.59
N TYR A 499 32.04 -7.24 -9.74
CA TYR A 499 30.87 -7.75 -9.03
C TYR A 499 30.50 -6.81 -7.89
N VAL A 500 29.21 -6.52 -7.78
CA VAL A 500 28.68 -5.61 -6.77
C VAL A 500 27.63 -6.31 -5.91
N VAL A 501 27.40 -5.77 -4.72
CA VAL A 501 26.33 -6.21 -3.83
C VAL A 501 25.48 -5.02 -3.44
N TRP A 502 24.19 -5.28 -3.25
CA TRP A 502 23.25 -4.27 -2.79
C TRP A 502 22.16 -4.88 -1.94
N ALA A 503 21.59 -4.07 -1.05
CA ALA A 503 20.46 -4.46 -0.21
C ALA A 503 19.62 -3.25 0.20
N MET A 504 18.37 -3.49 0.57
CA MET A 504 17.49 -2.56 1.25
C MET A 504 16.87 -3.25 2.47
N GLY A 505 16.80 -2.54 3.58
CA GLY A 505 16.26 -3.08 4.82
C GLY A 505 15.92 -1.99 5.82
N ARG A 506 15.59 -2.41 7.04
CA ARG A 506 15.25 -1.50 8.13
C ARG A 506 16.43 -1.28 9.06
N LEU A 507 16.52 -0.07 9.60
CA LEU A 507 17.42 0.32 10.66
C LEU A 507 16.80 -0.01 12.01
N ASP A 508 17.61 -0.50 12.94
CA ASP A 508 17.19 -0.70 14.32
C ASP A 508 17.03 0.64 15.07
N HIS A 509 16.58 0.58 16.31
CA HIS A 509 16.39 1.74 17.18
C HIS A 509 17.67 2.57 17.43
N ARG A 510 18.86 2.04 17.08
CA ARG A 510 20.16 2.72 17.20
C ARG A 510 20.69 3.17 15.85
N LYS A 511 19.87 3.09 14.79
CA LYS A 511 20.25 3.39 13.41
C LYS A 511 21.36 2.48 12.88
N GLU A 512 21.43 1.24 13.35
CA GLU A 512 22.30 0.20 12.78
C GLU A 512 21.48 -0.72 11.84
N PRO A 513 22.09 -1.25 10.76
CA PRO A 513 21.39 -2.07 9.77
C PRO A 513 20.92 -3.40 10.38
N SER A 514 19.63 -3.70 10.27
CA SER A 514 19.08 -5.02 10.58
C SER A 514 19.10 -5.95 9.36
N PHE A 515 18.43 -7.09 9.42
CA PHE A 515 18.37 -7.98 8.27
C PHE A 515 17.60 -7.31 7.11
N HIS A 516 18.13 -7.40 5.90
CA HIS A 516 17.54 -6.76 4.72
C HIS A 516 16.28 -7.48 4.22
N ASP A 517 15.34 -6.70 3.68
CA ASP A 517 14.10 -7.21 3.06
C ASP A 517 14.34 -7.58 1.59
N TYR A 518 15.08 -6.73 0.88
CA TYR A 518 15.39 -6.89 -0.54
C TYR A 518 16.89 -6.90 -0.74
N TYR A 519 17.38 -7.84 -1.53
CA TYR A 519 18.80 -8.03 -1.75
C TYR A 519 19.05 -8.87 -3.00
N LEU A 520 20.28 -8.77 -3.50
CA LEU A 520 20.74 -9.47 -4.68
C LEU A 520 20.83 -10.99 -4.46
N LYS A 521 20.36 -11.78 -5.44
CA LYS A 521 20.42 -13.26 -5.42
C LYS A 521 21.27 -13.87 -6.53
N SER A 522 21.30 -13.24 -7.69
CA SER A 522 22.13 -13.62 -8.82
C SER A 522 23.37 -12.73 -8.89
N ASP A 523 24.33 -13.10 -9.71
CA ASP A 523 25.49 -12.24 -9.91
C ASP A 523 25.10 -10.96 -10.66
N LEU A 524 25.57 -9.83 -10.15
CA LEU A 524 25.46 -8.52 -10.78
C LEU A 524 26.86 -8.00 -11.08
N LEU A 525 27.12 -7.81 -12.36
CA LEU A 525 28.40 -7.36 -12.88
C LEU A 525 28.23 -5.96 -13.49
N LEU A 526 28.96 -4.98 -12.98
CA LEU A 526 28.90 -3.58 -13.44
C LEU A 526 30.28 -3.11 -13.93
N GLU A 527 30.31 -2.45 -15.08
CA GLU A 527 31.50 -1.77 -15.58
C GLU A 527 31.46 -0.30 -15.17
N LEU A 528 32.24 0.04 -14.14
CA LEU A 528 32.13 1.34 -13.48
C LEU A 528 32.76 2.48 -14.30
N ASN A 529 33.74 2.16 -15.15
CA ASN A 529 34.46 3.12 -16.00
C ASN A 529 34.13 2.93 -17.49
N LYS A 530 32.84 2.94 -17.84
CA LYS A 530 32.43 2.85 -19.24
C LYS A 530 32.77 4.12 -20.02
N LYS A 531 33.20 3.94 -21.27
CA LYS A 531 33.45 5.05 -22.21
C LYS A 531 32.18 5.70 -22.72
N GLU A 532 31.12 4.92 -22.89
CA GLU A 532 29.81 5.40 -23.29
C GLU A 532 28.87 5.37 -22.09
N PRO A 533 28.13 6.47 -21.79
CA PRO A 533 27.17 6.50 -20.71
C PRO A 533 26.13 5.38 -20.85
N GLU A 534 25.93 4.61 -19.79
CA GLU A 534 24.86 3.61 -19.73
C GLU A 534 23.71 4.12 -18.87
N ASN A 535 22.50 4.19 -19.42
CA ASN A 535 21.30 4.54 -18.66
C ASN A 535 20.18 3.53 -18.92
N ASN A 536 20.05 2.55 -18.03
CA ASN A 536 18.98 1.55 -18.08
C ASN A 536 17.90 1.77 -17.00
N CYS A 537 17.94 2.93 -16.33
CA CYS A 537 17.01 3.28 -15.27
C CYS A 537 15.68 3.78 -15.82
N PHE A 538 14.61 3.48 -15.08
CA PHE A 538 13.27 3.96 -15.35
C PHE A 538 12.73 4.75 -14.15
N ALA A 539 11.59 5.44 -14.34
CA ALA A 539 10.92 6.20 -13.30
C ALA A 539 10.39 5.28 -12.20
N PHE A 540 10.37 5.76 -10.95
CA PHE A 540 9.76 4.99 -9.87
C PHE A 540 8.24 4.98 -10.01
N THR A 541 7.60 3.94 -9.49
CA THR A 541 6.15 3.84 -9.48
C THR A 541 5.64 3.67 -8.05
N ARG A 542 4.56 4.37 -7.72
CA ARG A 542 3.91 4.27 -6.42
C ARG A 542 2.55 3.64 -6.60
N SER A 543 2.47 2.35 -6.27
CA SER A 543 1.22 1.61 -6.16
C SER A 543 0.72 1.58 -4.72
N ARG A 544 -0.60 1.44 -4.54
CA ARG A 544 -1.21 1.25 -3.22
C ARG A 544 -0.82 -0.11 -2.68
N GLU A 545 0.12 -0.16 -1.73
CA GLU A 545 0.57 -1.42 -1.14
C GLU A 545 -0.60 -2.19 -0.54
N LEU A 546 -0.70 -3.47 -0.90
CA LEU A 546 -1.64 -4.40 -0.28
C LEU A 546 -1.12 -4.70 1.13
N TYR A 547 -1.80 -4.16 2.14
CA TYR A 547 -1.53 -4.49 3.53
C TYR A 547 -1.68 -5.99 3.76
N ARG A 548 -0.56 -6.69 3.99
CA ARG A 548 -0.56 -8.10 4.40
C ARG A 548 -0.59 -8.17 5.92
N GLU A 549 -1.59 -8.83 6.46
CA GLU A 549 -1.70 -9.02 7.91
C GLU A 549 -0.51 -9.84 8.44
N PRO A 550 0.12 -9.44 9.56
CA PRO A 550 1.07 -10.27 10.27
C PRO A 550 0.52 -11.65 10.60
N TRP A 551 1.39 -12.64 10.77
CA TRP A 551 0.95 -13.94 11.29
C TRP A 551 0.41 -13.79 12.72
N GLU A 552 -0.47 -14.72 13.09
CA GLU A 552 -1.07 -14.77 14.42
C GLU A 552 0.00 -14.73 15.53
N LYS A 553 -0.23 -13.86 16.52
CA LYS A 553 0.65 -13.77 17.70
C LYS A 553 0.61 -15.07 18.47
N ASN A 554 1.78 -15.60 18.79
CA ASN A 554 1.90 -16.83 19.55
C ASN A 554 1.88 -16.51 21.05
N GLU A 555 1.03 -17.20 21.82
CA GLU A 555 1.06 -17.17 23.29
C GLU A 555 1.24 -18.58 23.88
N ILE A 556 1.93 -18.66 25.01
CA ILE A 556 2.02 -19.87 25.85
C ILE A 556 1.51 -19.49 27.24
N PHE A 557 0.21 -19.72 27.42
CA PHE A 557 -0.51 -19.56 28.68
C PHE A 557 -0.99 -20.93 29.17
N ASP A 558 -0.12 -21.64 29.89
CA ASP A 558 -0.48 -22.92 30.50
C ASP A 558 0.08 -23.00 31.93
N ARG A 559 -0.80 -23.36 32.87
CA ARG A 559 -0.47 -23.47 34.29
C ARG A 559 0.42 -24.66 34.60
N THR A 560 0.44 -25.68 33.75
CA THR A 560 1.18 -26.93 33.96
C THR A 560 2.59 -26.87 33.40
N ILE A 561 2.82 -26.01 32.40
CA ILE A 561 4.13 -25.87 31.77
C ILE A 561 5.10 -25.21 32.77
N ARG A 562 6.18 -25.92 33.05
CA ARG A 562 7.32 -25.45 33.87
C ARG A 562 8.64 -25.54 33.12
N SER A 563 8.66 -26.24 31.99
CA SER A 563 9.85 -26.39 31.16
C SER A 563 9.59 -25.90 29.73
N TYR A 564 10.48 -25.08 29.23
CA TYR A 564 10.45 -24.51 27.88
C TYR A 564 11.67 -25.00 27.11
N THR A 565 11.49 -25.36 25.84
CA THR A 565 12.60 -25.67 24.93
C THR A 565 12.81 -24.49 24.00
N ALA A 566 14.00 -23.89 24.02
CA ALA A 566 14.38 -22.75 23.20
C ALA A 566 15.35 -23.20 22.10
N THR A 567 14.95 -23.03 20.84
CA THR A 567 15.75 -23.29 19.63
C THR A 567 15.78 -22.05 18.74
N ILE A 568 16.59 -22.07 17.68
CA ILE A 568 16.76 -20.93 16.78
C ILE A 568 16.15 -21.24 15.41
N GLY A 569 15.61 -20.23 14.75
CA GLY A 569 15.14 -20.34 13.37
C GLY A 569 15.03 -18.98 12.69
N PRO A 570 14.57 -18.92 11.42
CA PRO A 570 14.44 -17.67 10.69
C PRO A 570 13.33 -16.81 11.31
N SER A 571 13.45 -15.50 11.20
CA SER A 571 12.49 -14.54 11.78
C SER A 571 11.15 -14.44 11.04
N GLY A 572 11.03 -15.03 9.85
CA GLY A 572 9.76 -15.12 9.11
C GLY A 572 9.35 -13.86 8.34
N GLY A 573 10.31 -13.10 7.84
CA GLY A 573 10.06 -11.93 6.99
C GLY A 573 9.27 -10.81 7.67
N LYS A 574 8.54 -10.03 6.87
CA LYS A 574 7.70 -8.92 7.34
C LYS A 574 6.48 -9.42 8.12
N ARG A 575 5.97 -10.63 7.83
CA ARG A 575 4.79 -11.19 8.51
C ARG A 575 5.10 -11.88 9.84
N GLY A 576 6.35 -12.30 10.04
CA GLY A 576 6.84 -12.96 11.25
C GLY A 576 7.18 -11.98 12.37
N TYR A 577 8.45 -11.98 12.81
CA TYR A 577 8.92 -11.18 13.94
C TYR A 577 8.54 -9.70 13.80
N GLN A 578 8.82 -9.11 12.63
CA GLN A 578 8.59 -7.68 12.40
C GLN A 578 7.11 -7.32 12.47
N GLY A 579 6.25 -8.08 11.81
CA GLY A 579 4.81 -7.86 11.83
C GLY A 579 4.18 -8.10 13.20
N MET A 580 4.67 -9.09 13.95
CA MET A 580 4.15 -9.42 15.29
C MET A 580 4.53 -8.38 16.35
N THR A 581 5.76 -7.88 16.29
CA THR A 581 6.35 -7.02 17.32
C THR A 581 6.32 -5.54 17.00
N GLY A 582 6.28 -5.20 15.70
CA GLY A 582 6.52 -3.84 15.20
C GLY A 582 7.99 -3.40 15.25
N MET A 583 8.90 -4.27 15.72
CA MET A 583 10.33 -4.00 15.81
C MET A 583 11.07 -4.55 14.59
N THR A 584 12.30 -4.08 14.35
CA THR A 584 13.15 -4.67 13.30
C THR A 584 13.54 -6.10 13.63
N ALA A 585 13.59 -6.95 12.61
CA ALA A 585 13.94 -8.34 12.76
C ALA A 585 15.42 -8.59 12.44
N ASN A 586 16.05 -9.48 13.20
CA ASN A 586 17.33 -10.06 12.82
C ASN A 586 17.15 -11.24 11.86
N ALA A 587 18.29 -11.76 11.35
CA ALA A 587 18.28 -12.94 10.51
C ALA A 587 17.64 -14.14 11.22
N LEU A 588 17.86 -14.27 12.52
CA LEU A 588 17.40 -15.37 13.34
C LEU A 588 16.53 -14.87 14.50
N ALA A 589 15.64 -15.72 14.99
CA ALA A 589 14.78 -15.47 16.13
C ALA A 589 14.63 -16.75 16.99
N TRP A 590 14.21 -16.57 18.23
CA TRP A 590 13.95 -17.63 19.19
C TRP A 590 12.62 -18.33 18.91
N TYR A 591 12.69 -19.64 18.93
CA TYR A 591 11.53 -20.53 18.87
C TYR A 591 11.39 -21.20 20.23
N ILE A 592 10.28 -20.94 20.92
CA ILE A 592 9.99 -21.56 22.21
C ILE A 592 8.89 -22.60 22.01
N ASN A 593 9.18 -23.85 22.35
CA ASN A 593 8.31 -25.00 22.10
C ASN A 593 7.83 -25.08 20.64
N GLY A 594 8.71 -24.72 19.70
CA GLY A 594 8.42 -24.72 18.26
C GLY A 594 7.54 -23.56 17.77
N LYS A 595 7.16 -22.60 18.63
CA LYS A 595 6.47 -21.36 18.22
C LYS A 595 7.49 -20.24 18.01
N LEU A 596 7.31 -19.43 16.97
CA LEU A 596 8.12 -18.23 16.73
C LEU A 596 7.78 -17.17 17.78
N ILE A 597 8.79 -16.75 18.54
CA ILE A 597 8.77 -15.69 19.56
C ILE A 597 7.45 -15.56 20.37
N PRO A 598 6.99 -16.63 21.04
CA PRO A 598 5.75 -16.57 21.79
C PRO A 598 5.85 -15.71 23.03
N GLU A 599 4.75 -15.04 23.32
CA GLU A 599 4.47 -14.40 24.59
C GLU A 599 4.35 -15.49 25.70
N LEU A 600 5.17 -15.39 26.76
CA LEU A 600 5.28 -16.38 27.86
C LEU A 600 4.71 -15.88 29.19
N TRP A 601 3.95 -16.71 29.93
CA TRP A 601 3.33 -16.33 31.20
C TRP A 601 3.96 -17.12 32.34
N MET A 602 4.47 -16.41 33.34
CA MET A 602 5.09 -17.02 34.51
C MET A 602 4.48 -16.47 35.80
N ARG A 603 4.35 -17.35 36.80
CA ARG A 603 3.87 -16.97 38.11
C ARG A 603 5.03 -16.66 39.06
N ARG A 604 4.90 -15.59 39.84
CA ARG A 604 5.86 -15.29 40.92
C ARG A 604 5.93 -16.45 41.93
N GLY A 605 7.14 -16.72 42.43
CA GLY A 605 7.44 -17.78 43.39
C GLY A 605 7.47 -19.20 42.82
N LEU A 606 7.28 -19.38 41.50
CA LEU A 606 7.44 -20.68 40.84
C LEU A 606 8.73 -20.73 40.03
N THR A 607 9.38 -21.89 40.06
CA THR A 607 10.59 -22.15 39.27
C THR A 607 10.23 -22.70 37.90
N TYR A 608 10.83 -22.11 36.87
CA TYR A 608 10.74 -22.50 35.47
C TYR A 608 12.12 -22.85 34.94
N SER A 609 12.18 -23.75 33.97
CA SER A 609 13.43 -24.24 33.37
C SER A 609 13.41 -24.07 31.85
N PHE A 610 14.39 -23.36 31.31
CA PHE A 610 14.61 -23.24 29.88
C PHE A 610 15.72 -24.19 29.45
N LYS A 611 15.41 -25.11 28.53
CA LYS A 611 16.37 -25.93 27.80
C LYS A 611 16.81 -25.17 26.56
N VAL A 612 18.02 -24.62 26.60
CA VAL A 612 18.53 -23.67 25.61
C VAL A 612 19.43 -24.38 24.61
N PHE A 613 19.08 -24.28 23.34
CA PHE A 613 19.85 -24.76 22.20
C PHE A 613 20.28 -23.60 21.29
N GLY A 614 21.08 -22.70 21.86
CA GLY A 614 21.45 -21.42 21.25
C GLY A 614 22.80 -21.37 20.54
N GLY A 615 23.55 -22.48 20.56
CA GLY A 615 24.95 -22.54 20.15
C GLY A 615 25.91 -22.16 21.27
N ASN A 616 26.99 -22.94 21.40
CA ASN A 616 27.96 -22.87 22.50
C ASN A 616 29.37 -22.47 22.03
N ASN A 617 29.52 -22.02 20.78
CA ASN A 617 30.79 -21.58 20.22
C ASN A 617 30.95 -20.05 20.28
N PRO A 618 31.65 -19.49 21.29
CA PRO A 618 31.82 -18.04 21.44
C PRO A 618 32.70 -17.40 20.37
N HIS A 619 33.31 -18.19 19.46
CA HIS A 619 34.09 -17.68 18.33
C HIS A 619 33.22 -17.34 17.10
N SER A 620 31.95 -17.71 17.11
CA SER A 620 31.02 -17.46 16.01
C SER A 620 30.14 -16.26 16.31
N ALA A 621 30.18 -15.23 15.47
CA ALA A 621 29.20 -14.13 15.54
C ALA A 621 27.81 -14.62 15.12
N GLU A 622 27.72 -15.58 14.20
CA GLU A 622 26.47 -15.96 13.53
C GLU A 622 25.64 -16.99 14.29
N THR A 623 26.28 -17.81 15.13
CA THR A 623 25.64 -19.00 15.73
C THR A 623 25.80 -19.07 17.24
N TYR A 624 26.26 -18.01 17.89
CA TYR A 624 26.42 -17.95 19.35
C TYR A 624 25.33 -17.07 19.96
N HIS A 625 24.28 -17.69 20.49
CA HIS A 625 23.14 -16.99 21.06
C HIS A 625 22.75 -17.56 22.42
N PRO A 626 23.49 -17.22 23.50
CA PRO A 626 23.07 -17.55 24.85
C PRO A 626 21.75 -16.84 25.21
N LEU A 627 20.85 -17.54 25.89
CA LEU A 627 19.56 -16.97 26.29
C LEU A 627 19.66 -16.19 27.61
N ILE A 628 19.11 -14.99 27.66
CA ILE A 628 19.02 -14.16 28.85
C ILE A 628 17.61 -13.65 29.08
N ILE A 629 17.28 -13.32 30.32
CA ILE A 629 16.05 -12.59 30.68
C ILE A 629 16.44 -11.24 31.27
N THR A 630 15.88 -10.17 30.72
CA THR A 630 16.25 -8.79 31.01
C THR A 630 15.02 -7.90 31.07
N THR A 631 15.15 -6.72 31.66
CA THR A 631 14.13 -5.66 31.58
C THR A 631 14.17 -4.86 30.27
N GLU A 632 15.21 -5.08 29.45
CA GLU A 632 15.43 -4.36 28.19
C GLU A 632 14.70 -5.03 27.00
N PRO A 633 13.77 -4.35 26.30
CA PRO A 633 13.00 -4.88 25.17
C PRO A 633 13.77 -5.36 23.94
N HIS A 634 14.98 -4.86 23.69
CA HIS A 634 15.75 -5.21 22.49
C HIS A 634 16.77 -6.32 22.73
N GLY A 635 17.29 -6.51 23.93
CA GLY A 635 18.34 -7.50 24.19
C GLY A 635 19.69 -7.12 23.57
N GLY A 636 20.51 -8.11 23.16
CA GLY A 636 21.80 -7.84 22.52
C GLY A 636 22.80 -7.11 23.43
N LEU A 637 22.89 -7.53 24.69
CA LEU A 637 23.66 -6.87 25.74
C LEU A 637 25.14 -6.67 25.41
N GLU A 638 25.73 -7.53 24.57
CA GLU A 638 27.12 -7.43 24.11
C GLU A 638 27.34 -6.30 23.10
N THR A 639 26.29 -5.89 22.38
CA THR A 639 26.35 -4.81 21.39
C THR A 639 26.28 -3.42 22.03
N LEU A 640 26.08 -3.34 23.35
CA LEU A 640 25.94 -2.10 24.08
C LEU A 640 27.27 -1.62 24.65
N THR A 641 27.40 -0.31 24.81
CA THR A 641 28.55 0.30 25.49
C THR A 641 28.57 -0.11 26.96
N GLU A 642 29.76 -0.18 27.57
CA GLU A 642 29.88 -0.60 28.98
C GLU A 642 29.01 0.23 29.96
N PRO A 643 28.86 1.56 29.80
CA PRO A 643 27.95 2.34 30.63
C PRO A 643 26.48 1.94 30.47
N ALA A 644 26.02 1.74 29.23
CA ALA A 644 24.64 1.32 28.96
C ALA A 644 24.37 -0.10 29.49
N GLN A 645 25.33 -1.00 29.32
CA GLN A 645 25.26 -2.38 29.82
C GLN A 645 25.09 -2.44 31.35
N ARG A 646 25.72 -1.53 32.10
CA ARG A 646 25.59 -1.46 33.57
C ARG A 646 24.24 -0.92 34.05
N GLN A 647 23.54 -0.14 33.23
CA GLN A 647 22.21 0.40 33.58
C GLN A 647 21.10 -0.64 33.38
N ILE A 648 21.34 -1.64 32.55
CA ILE A 648 20.37 -2.69 32.25
C ILE A 648 20.33 -3.72 33.37
N ARG A 649 19.11 -3.99 33.84
CA ARG A 649 18.85 -5.02 34.84
C ARG A 649 18.65 -6.37 34.16
N VAL A 650 19.70 -7.18 34.14
CA VAL A 650 19.60 -8.59 33.75
C VAL A 650 19.09 -9.41 34.93
N LEU A 651 18.04 -10.18 34.69
CA LEU A 651 17.30 -10.92 35.72
C LEU A 651 17.70 -12.39 35.78
N ALA A 652 18.09 -12.98 34.65
CA ALA A 652 18.59 -14.36 34.58
C ALA A 652 19.51 -14.57 33.37
N GLY A 653 20.37 -15.59 33.43
CA GLY A 653 21.21 -16.05 32.31
C GLY A 653 22.58 -15.37 32.19
N VAL A 654 22.96 -14.54 33.17
CA VAL A 654 24.25 -13.84 33.22
C VAL A 654 24.87 -13.93 34.61
N GLU A 655 26.16 -14.21 34.65
CA GLU A 655 27.02 -14.09 35.82
C GLU A 655 28.00 -12.93 35.66
N TYR A 656 28.18 -12.14 36.70
CA TYR A 656 29.13 -11.02 36.68
C TYR A 656 30.48 -11.45 37.25
N THR A 657 31.53 -11.21 36.49
CA THR A 657 32.90 -11.37 36.99
C THR A 657 33.20 -10.38 38.12
N ARG A 658 34.28 -10.59 38.90
CA ARG A 658 34.73 -9.64 39.93
C ARG A 658 34.99 -8.22 39.40
N ARG A 659 35.23 -8.08 38.10
CA ARG A 659 35.44 -6.79 37.40
C ARG A 659 34.13 -6.17 36.88
N GLY A 660 32.98 -6.79 37.17
CA GLY A 660 31.66 -6.33 36.74
C GLY A 660 31.33 -6.63 35.28
N HIS A 661 32.14 -7.43 34.56
CA HIS A 661 31.80 -7.84 33.19
C HIS A 661 30.79 -8.99 33.20
N PRO A 662 29.68 -8.88 32.44
CA PRO A 662 28.70 -9.94 32.34
C PRO A 662 29.21 -11.10 31.48
N ARG A 663 28.94 -12.33 31.92
CA ARG A 663 29.19 -13.57 31.19
C ARG A 663 27.91 -14.37 31.08
N PRO A 664 27.49 -14.79 29.88
CA PRO A 664 26.30 -15.59 29.74
C PRO A 664 26.51 -17.00 30.31
N THR A 665 25.49 -17.54 30.98
CA THR A 665 25.53 -18.90 31.58
C THR A 665 24.74 -19.94 30.78
N ALA A 666 23.80 -19.49 29.95
CA ALA A 666 22.86 -20.36 29.23
C ALA A 666 23.25 -20.54 27.75
N ALA A 667 24.41 -21.15 27.50
CA ALA A 667 24.91 -21.44 26.15
C ALA A 667 24.99 -22.97 25.90
N GLY A 668 23.97 -23.52 25.25
CA GLY A 668 23.88 -24.95 24.91
C GLY A 668 24.23 -25.27 23.45
N PRO A 669 24.24 -26.54 23.03
CA PRO A 669 24.51 -26.95 21.64
C PRO A 669 23.53 -26.30 20.66
N LEU A 670 23.92 -26.12 19.40
CA LEU A 670 23.08 -25.44 18.42
C LEU A 670 21.95 -26.36 17.91
N CYS A 671 20.70 -25.91 18.02
CA CYS A 671 19.58 -26.43 17.25
C CYS A 671 18.97 -25.31 16.42
N ILE A 672 19.11 -25.40 15.10
CA ILE A 672 18.68 -24.36 14.17
C ILE A 672 17.74 -24.94 13.10
N SER A 673 16.61 -24.28 12.92
CA SER A 673 15.69 -24.51 11.80
C SER A 673 16.17 -23.71 10.59
N VAL A 674 16.37 -24.37 9.45
CA VAL A 674 16.84 -23.77 8.20
C VAL A 674 15.92 -24.12 7.04
N HIS A 675 15.92 -23.31 5.97
CA HIS A 675 15.16 -23.62 4.77
C HIS A 675 15.84 -24.74 3.96
N ASP A 676 15.03 -25.64 3.39
CA ASP A 676 15.52 -26.59 2.40
C ASP A 676 15.52 -25.95 1.00
N LYS A 677 16.64 -25.30 0.64
CA LYS A 677 16.93 -24.64 -0.66
C LYS A 677 15.95 -23.53 -1.11
N ARG A 678 14.93 -23.21 -0.33
CA ARG A 678 13.95 -22.14 -0.63
C ARG A 678 14.54 -20.76 -0.37
N ASP A 679 14.14 -19.79 -1.21
CA ASP A 679 14.49 -18.39 -0.99
C ASP A 679 13.70 -17.80 0.20
N ARG A 680 14.43 -17.18 1.14
CA ARG A 680 13.91 -16.53 2.34
C ARG A 680 13.03 -15.31 2.04
N ARG A 681 13.23 -14.65 0.90
CA ARG A 681 12.36 -13.54 0.47
C ARG A 681 10.90 -13.98 0.29
N LEU A 682 10.68 -15.28 0.04
CA LEU A 682 9.36 -15.89 -0.13
C LEU A 682 8.69 -16.28 1.20
N ASP A 683 9.26 -15.90 2.33
CA ASP A 683 8.70 -16.22 3.66
C ASP A 683 7.33 -15.56 3.86
N ASP A 684 7.15 -14.34 3.32
CA ASP A 684 5.91 -13.57 3.45
C ASP A 684 4.74 -14.15 2.64
N ASP A 685 5.02 -15.10 1.73
CA ASP A 685 3.99 -15.78 0.92
C ASP A 685 3.30 -16.91 1.68
N PHE A 686 3.82 -17.34 2.83
CA PHE A 686 3.12 -18.31 3.66
C PHE A 686 1.93 -17.65 4.33
N GLU A 687 0.73 -18.20 4.09
CA GLU A 687 -0.52 -17.74 4.69
C GLU A 687 -0.47 -17.72 6.24
N THR A 688 0.12 -18.75 6.85
CA THR A 688 0.22 -18.92 8.31
C THR A 688 1.61 -19.39 8.75
N PHE A 689 1.99 -19.01 9.98
CA PHE A 689 3.24 -19.46 10.61
C PHE A 689 3.36 -21.00 10.67
N LYS A 690 2.24 -21.72 10.87
CA LYS A 690 2.26 -23.19 10.95
C LYS A 690 2.71 -23.85 9.64
N ARG A 691 2.30 -23.30 8.49
CA ARG A 691 2.77 -23.79 7.17
C ARG A 691 4.24 -23.45 6.97
N PHE A 692 4.65 -22.23 7.34
CA PHE A 692 6.03 -21.79 7.29
C PHE A 692 6.95 -22.71 8.13
N ASN A 693 6.63 -22.94 9.40
CA ASN A 693 7.45 -23.75 10.30
C ASN A 693 7.60 -25.21 9.85
N ARG A 694 6.55 -25.78 9.22
CA ARG A 694 6.60 -27.12 8.63
C ARG A 694 7.52 -27.24 7.42
N SER A 695 7.84 -26.12 6.77
CA SER A 695 8.77 -26.09 5.62
C SER A 695 10.24 -26.07 6.04
N LEU A 696 10.52 -25.83 7.32
CA LEU A 696 11.87 -25.74 7.85
C LEU A 696 12.39 -27.12 8.27
N VAL A 697 13.70 -27.31 8.10
CA VAL A 697 14.42 -28.51 8.54
C VAL A 697 15.22 -28.16 9.79
N LEU A 698 14.93 -28.83 10.89
CA LEU A 698 15.64 -28.66 12.16
C LEU A 698 16.94 -29.49 12.15
N THR A 699 18.08 -28.82 12.31
CA THR A 699 19.39 -29.45 12.48
C THR A 699 19.90 -29.19 13.88
N CYS A 700 20.30 -30.24 14.60
CA CYS A 700 20.82 -30.15 15.96
C CYS A 700 22.20 -30.78 16.10
N GLU A 701 23.09 -30.09 16.80
CA GLU A 701 24.35 -30.63 17.27
C GLU A 701 24.15 -31.63 18.43
N LYS A 702 25.12 -32.53 18.61
CA LYS A 702 25.08 -33.50 19.71
C LYS A 702 25.44 -32.81 21.03
N GLY A 703 24.64 -33.04 22.06
CA GLY A 703 24.93 -32.60 23.42
C GLY A 703 23.65 -32.38 24.23
N ASP A 704 23.82 -32.22 25.54
CA ASP A 704 22.72 -31.86 26.43
C ASP A 704 22.46 -30.34 26.37
N PRO A 705 21.20 -29.90 26.49
CA PRO A 705 20.87 -28.47 26.51
C PRO A 705 21.48 -27.76 27.71
N ALA A 706 21.80 -26.48 27.55
CA ALA A 706 22.05 -25.63 28.71
C ALA A 706 20.73 -25.37 29.44
N ILE A 707 20.73 -25.52 30.76
CA ILE A 707 19.54 -25.33 31.59
C ILE A 707 19.62 -23.95 32.25
N LEU A 708 18.67 -23.08 31.91
CA LEU A 708 18.47 -21.81 32.59
C LEU A 708 17.27 -21.91 33.52
N GLU A 709 17.53 -21.95 34.83
CA GLU A 709 16.48 -21.96 35.86
C GLU A 709 16.13 -20.53 36.28
N VAL A 710 14.83 -20.26 36.36
CA VAL A 710 14.30 -18.92 36.61
C VAL A 710 13.19 -19.00 37.63
N THR A 711 13.27 -18.21 38.69
CA THR A 711 12.22 -18.09 39.71
C THR A 711 11.84 -16.62 39.87
N PRO A 712 10.83 -16.11 39.14
CA PRO A 712 10.40 -14.72 39.26
C PRO A 712 9.94 -14.41 40.68
N ASN A 713 10.42 -13.33 41.26
CA ASN A 713 10.07 -12.90 42.62
C ASN A 713 9.34 -11.55 42.60
N SER A 714 9.02 -10.99 43.77
CA SER A 714 8.31 -9.70 43.89
C SER A 714 9.09 -8.50 43.35
N SER A 715 10.40 -8.61 43.16
CA SER A 715 11.23 -7.53 42.62
C SER A 715 11.22 -7.45 41.09
N TRP A 716 10.77 -8.50 40.40
CA TRP A 716 10.71 -8.52 38.93
C TRP A 716 9.56 -7.62 38.46
N PRO A 717 9.73 -6.84 37.38
CA PRO A 717 8.59 -6.15 36.75
C PRO A 717 7.52 -7.14 36.24
N ASP A 718 6.33 -6.63 35.93
CA ASP A 718 5.23 -7.45 35.37
C ASP A 718 5.49 -7.85 33.92
N VAL A 719 6.30 -7.08 33.18
CA VAL A 719 6.75 -7.44 31.84
C VAL A 719 8.28 -7.42 31.82
N VAL A 720 8.86 -8.54 31.41
CA VAL A 720 10.28 -8.71 31.18
C VAL A 720 10.47 -9.36 29.81
N TYR A 721 11.71 -9.47 29.34
CA TYR A 721 12.00 -9.90 27.98
C TYR A 721 13.04 -11.00 27.95
N TYR A 722 12.81 -12.04 27.14
CA TYR A 722 13.81 -13.07 26.88
C TYR A 722 14.48 -12.77 25.54
N HIS A 723 15.80 -12.67 25.50
CA HIS A 723 16.55 -12.35 24.27
C HIS A 723 17.85 -13.13 24.20
N SER A 724 18.52 -13.03 23.04
CA SER A 724 19.92 -13.41 22.93
C SER A 724 20.80 -12.38 23.67
N PHE A 725 21.85 -12.88 24.30
CA PHE A 725 22.91 -12.05 24.89
C PHE A 725 23.68 -11.26 23.83
N THR A 726 23.87 -11.84 22.64
CA THR A 726 24.75 -11.29 21.60
C THR A 726 24.00 -10.39 20.62
N HIS A 727 22.75 -10.73 20.29
CA HIS A 727 21.96 -10.07 19.26
C HIS A 727 20.69 -9.44 19.80
N SER A 728 20.36 -8.26 19.30
CA SER A 728 19.09 -7.60 19.59
C SER A 728 17.91 -8.34 18.95
N ASN A 729 16.67 -8.03 19.33
CA ASN A 729 15.44 -8.40 18.62
C ASN A 729 15.32 -9.88 18.17
N MET A 730 15.84 -10.82 18.96
CA MET A 730 15.68 -12.26 18.70
C MET A 730 14.55 -12.90 19.50
N GLY A 731 14.08 -12.28 20.58
CA GLY A 731 13.06 -12.84 21.45
C GLY A 731 11.95 -11.85 21.78
N TRP A 732 11.18 -12.11 22.83
CA TRP A 732 9.97 -11.34 23.10
C TRP A 732 9.61 -11.32 24.59
N LYS A 733 8.33 -11.07 24.90
CA LYS A 733 7.84 -10.76 26.23
C LYS A 733 7.59 -12.00 27.09
N VAL A 734 7.94 -11.87 28.36
CA VAL A 734 7.47 -12.72 29.45
C VAL A 734 6.64 -11.86 30.39
N HIS A 735 5.38 -12.25 30.59
CA HIS A 735 4.46 -11.62 31.53
C HIS A 735 4.55 -12.35 32.86
N ILE A 736 4.85 -11.60 33.91
CA ILE A 736 5.01 -12.09 35.27
C ILE A 736 3.75 -11.72 36.05
N VAL A 737 3.03 -12.73 36.52
CA VAL A 737 1.75 -12.55 37.23
C VAL A 737 1.79 -13.16 38.62
N ASP A 738 0.96 -12.66 39.53
CA ASP A 738 0.79 -13.27 40.85
C ASP A 738 -0.13 -14.49 40.80
N ASN A 739 -1.15 -14.45 39.93
CA ASN A 739 -2.07 -15.54 39.72
C ASN A 739 -2.43 -15.70 38.24
N LEU A 740 -2.36 -16.93 37.72
CA LEU A 740 -2.69 -17.27 36.31
C LEU A 740 -4.21 -17.40 36.09
N ASN A 741 -5.03 -16.68 36.86
CA ASN A 741 -6.50 -16.74 36.82
C ASN A 741 -7.14 -15.62 36.01
N THR A 742 -6.44 -14.50 35.76
CA THR A 742 -7.00 -13.33 35.08
C THR A 742 -6.24 -13.07 33.78
N ARG A 743 -6.96 -13.18 32.64
CA ARG A 743 -6.62 -12.38 31.46
C ARG A 743 -6.97 -10.95 31.84
N ASP A 744 -6.05 -10.21 32.44
CA ASP A 744 -6.19 -8.77 32.51
C ASP A 744 -6.03 -8.26 31.08
N SER A 745 -7.17 -8.01 30.44
CA SER A 745 -7.24 -7.20 29.24
C SER A 745 -6.70 -5.82 29.59
N ALA A 746 -5.39 -5.64 29.44
CA ALA A 746 -4.78 -4.32 29.31
C ALA A 746 -5.20 -3.74 27.95
N SER A 747 -6.49 -3.47 27.80
CA SER A 747 -6.97 -2.43 26.90
C SER A 747 -6.53 -1.13 27.54
N THR A 748 -5.39 -0.61 27.10
CA THR A 748 -5.03 0.79 27.35
C THR A 748 -6.15 1.61 26.73
N LEU A 749 -7.12 2.02 27.56
CA LEU A 749 -8.00 3.14 27.29
C LEU A 749 -7.09 4.36 27.18
N ILE A 750 -6.59 4.62 25.97
CA ILE A 750 -6.16 5.94 25.60
C ILE A 750 -7.45 6.77 25.62
N LEU A 751 -7.77 7.33 26.78
CA LEU A 751 -8.59 8.53 26.87
C LEU A 751 -7.83 9.60 26.08
N ARG A 752 -8.17 9.72 24.79
CA ARG A 752 -7.87 10.93 24.04
C ARG A 752 -8.57 12.06 24.81
N PRO A 753 -7.86 13.07 25.31
CA PRO A 753 -8.54 14.27 25.75
C PRO A 753 -9.15 14.87 24.50
N TYR A 754 -10.46 14.74 24.34
CA TYR A 754 -11.20 15.62 23.46
C TYR A 754 -10.94 17.03 24.00
N SER A 755 -10.24 17.83 23.19
CA SER A 755 -10.06 19.24 23.40
C SER A 755 -11.43 19.91 23.37
N SER A 756 -12.11 19.96 24.52
CA SER A 756 -13.23 20.83 24.77
C SER A 756 -12.70 22.27 24.93
N THR A 757 -12.25 22.84 23.80
CA THR A 757 -11.86 24.24 23.65
C THR A 757 -12.53 24.84 22.42
N VAL A 758 -13.82 24.59 22.26
CA VAL A 758 -14.71 25.42 21.44
C VAL A 758 -16.07 25.39 22.15
N ILE A 759 -16.24 26.25 23.15
CA ILE A 759 -17.51 26.84 23.69
C ILE A 759 -17.10 27.73 24.90
N ILE A 760 -16.05 28.56 24.77
CA ILE A 760 -15.84 29.73 25.63
C ILE A 760 -15.23 30.83 24.76
N GLY A 761 -16.02 31.32 23.80
CA GLY A 761 -15.60 32.35 22.85
C GLY A 761 -16.74 33.22 22.33
N ILE A 762 -17.92 33.18 22.98
CA ILE A 762 -19.08 34.00 22.62
C ILE A 762 -19.70 34.72 23.85
N CYS A 763 -19.15 34.55 25.06
CA CYS A 763 -19.66 35.23 26.27
C CYS A 763 -18.80 36.41 26.78
N ILE A 764 -17.78 36.87 26.04
CA ILE A 764 -16.95 38.04 26.44
C ILE A 764 -17.09 39.22 25.45
N PHE A 765 -18.04 39.17 24.50
CA PHE A 765 -18.37 40.32 23.63
C PHE A 765 -19.69 41.03 24.00
N LEU A 766 -20.29 40.70 25.14
CA LEU A 766 -21.48 41.41 25.69
C LEU A 766 -21.24 41.99 27.09
N TYR A 767 -19.98 42.11 27.51
CA TYR A 767 -19.63 42.76 28.77
C TYR A 767 -18.34 43.56 28.62
N LEU A 768 -18.28 44.44 27.62
CA LEU A 768 -17.43 45.64 27.63
C LEU A 768 -18.02 46.63 26.62
N ARG A 769 -18.75 47.57 27.21
CA ARG A 769 -18.92 48.92 26.70
C ARG A 769 -17.64 49.69 27.02
#